data_AF-A0A175VG97-F1
#
_entry.id   AF-A0A175VG97-F1
#
_cell.length_a   1.000
_cell.length_b   1.000
_cell.length_c   1.000
_cell.angle_alpha   90.00
_cell.angle_beta   90.00
_cell.angle_gamma   90.00
#
_symmetry.space_group_name_H-M   'P 1'
#
loop_
_entity.id
_entity.type
_entity.pdbx_description
1 polymer ?
#
loop_
_entity_poly.entity_id
_entity_poly.type
_entity_poly.pdbx_seq_one_letter_code
_entity_poly.pdbx_strand_id
1 'polypeptide(L)'
;MTTARLGRKPFYVHIATLFILLFTFLGGALITLQFQQDTQQGLEHERQNFLQYREQLALALQLNERPARMSLSLLRTGRLAGMESLDERLGYLPQLIEVLANSASYGAIYAGYENGDFFLVRKLTSRARTQLENVPLASTLMVQSLHQGKGEFLYFDQHLTLLERRAMPQYQYDPRSRDWYKQARRHPGIAVTHPYLFFTTKEPGMTLAVESKDKRAVLGLDTSVEGLSALIGELRLPQHSQVVLFDDHATLLAADPKDLPSFEQLKQLPMLSALAHPALARLQQQITSEPGLLDTPVELDISLPDGNSWLANLAPLGEGSPFYIALLISTDVLYQQARDAALVNLARTLIGLLLLLPVIWWVSRRTATPLQALTREAERIQHFDFTASKEPESAIREIDDLARTMSGMRLTLGNFMNMGRALAAEHRFDSLISRILHETTSAVQATGGCLYLAQDQQMVAVNACWLQGDLPIEQVPWQPALFGTQVAANRLSVGIDQTGWQQYMSSWGSFPGPSELVAEPLRNHRQELIGYLFLILPECSPRELVSRISLIEALAGTSASAIENQRLLEEQKQLLESFIELMAGAIDAKSPYTGGHCQRVPELTKMLTEAACAQRQGPFADFSLNEEEWEAIHIASWLHDCGKVTTPEFVVDKATKLETIYDRIHEIRTRFEVLKRDAYIEALCARLPESERIACREAVAPRWSELDEEFAFVAECNLGGEWMAPEKIERLDAIASRTWLRTLDDRLGISREELKLHQSEPASTLPCVEQLLADKPSHLIPRPQQDRFDDGNPWGFKVKVPKHLYNRGERYNLAIGRGTLTEEERYKINEHIIQTIRMLEHLPFPRHLRSVPEIAGGHHERMDGKGYPRQLLGEQMSIPARIMAIADIFEALTASDRPYKSGKTVSQSLAIMQNMVREQHIDPALFALFVSSGIWRDYAKRFLTPEQLDEVDQEILLAS
;
A
#
# COMPACT_ATOMS: atom_id res chain seq x y z
N MET A 1 1.37 0.47 14.19
CA MET A 1 0.27 0.45 15.19
C MET A 1 -0.50 1.76 15.12
N THR A 2 -1.69 1.78 14.53
CA THR A 2 -2.65 2.89 14.64
C THR A 2 -4.08 2.35 14.53
N THR A 3 -4.75 2.34 15.69
CA THR A 3 -6.21 2.35 15.91
C THR A 3 -7.06 1.34 15.13
N ALA A 4 -7.24 0.15 15.71
CA ALA A 4 -8.38 -0.70 15.41
C ALA A 4 -9.69 0.07 15.72
N ARG A 5 -10.43 0.47 14.67
CA ARG A 5 -11.81 0.94 14.82
C ARG A 5 -12.65 -0.24 15.33
N LEU A 6 -12.95 -0.26 16.63
CA LEU A 6 -13.91 -1.20 17.23
C LEU A 6 -15.24 -1.10 16.48
N GLY A 7 -15.58 -2.13 15.71
CA GLY A 7 -16.87 -2.23 15.02
C GLY A 7 -16.85 -2.95 13.67
N ARG A 8 -15.70 -3.07 13.00
CA ARG A 8 -15.62 -3.81 11.73
C ARG A 8 -15.46 -5.30 11.97
N LYS A 9 -16.48 -6.09 11.60
CA LYS A 9 -16.43 -7.55 11.66
C LYS A 9 -15.64 -8.10 10.47
N PRO A 10 -15.03 -9.30 10.60
CA PRO A 10 -14.32 -9.94 9.50
C PRO A 10 -15.22 -10.16 8.28
N PHE A 11 -14.63 -10.14 7.08
CA PHE A 11 -15.35 -10.31 5.81
C PHE A 11 -16.21 -11.59 5.76
N TYR A 12 -15.73 -12.70 6.36
CA TYR A 12 -16.50 -13.95 6.43
C TYR A 12 -17.81 -13.82 7.24
N VAL A 13 -17.86 -12.91 8.22
CA VAL A 13 -19.07 -12.66 9.00
C VAL A 13 -20.13 -12.02 8.11
N HIS A 14 -19.74 -11.03 7.30
CA HIS A 14 -20.65 -10.34 6.38
C HIS A 14 -21.25 -11.31 5.35
N ILE A 15 -20.41 -12.14 4.72
CA ILE A 15 -20.86 -13.19 3.79
C ILE A 15 -21.84 -14.15 4.48
N ALA A 16 -21.50 -14.64 5.67
CA ALA A 16 -22.38 -15.55 6.41
C ALA A 16 -23.73 -14.91 6.75
N THR A 17 -23.75 -13.67 7.24
CA THR A 17 -25.02 -12.95 7.51
C THR A 17 -25.84 -12.73 6.25
N LEU A 18 -25.22 -12.39 5.11
CA LEU A 18 -25.93 -12.19 3.85
C LEU A 18 -26.62 -13.48 3.39
N PHE A 19 -25.91 -14.60 3.39
CA PHE A 19 -26.49 -15.89 3.01
C PHE A 19 -27.60 -16.33 3.98
N ILE A 20 -27.40 -16.16 5.29
CA ILE A 20 -28.45 -16.47 6.28
C ILE A 20 -29.71 -15.62 6.04
N LEU A 21 -29.56 -14.31 5.83
CA LEU A 21 -30.69 -13.43 5.52
C LEU A 21 -31.38 -13.81 4.21
N LEU A 22 -30.60 -14.11 3.16
CA LEU A 22 -31.12 -14.52 1.86
C LEU A 22 -31.94 -15.82 1.96
N PHE A 23 -31.41 -16.84 2.64
CA PHE A 23 -32.11 -18.12 2.81
C PHE A 23 -33.34 -17.98 3.70
N THR A 24 -33.29 -17.13 4.73
CA THR A 24 -34.45 -16.84 5.58
C THR A 24 -35.55 -16.13 4.78
N PHE A 25 -35.18 -15.14 3.98
CA PHE A 25 -36.12 -14.41 3.12
C PHE A 25 -36.73 -15.32 2.05
N LEU A 26 -35.89 -16.09 1.35
CA LEU A 26 -36.35 -17.04 0.33
C LEU A 26 -37.25 -18.13 0.92
N GLY A 27 -36.88 -18.69 2.07
CA GLY A 27 -37.69 -19.67 2.79
C GLY A 27 -39.05 -19.09 3.21
N GLY A 28 -39.07 -17.87 3.75
CA GLY A 28 -40.31 -17.18 4.11
C GLY A 28 -41.19 -16.88 2.89
N ALA A 29 -40.60 -16.43 1.78
CA ALA A 29 -41.32 -16.18 0.54
C ALA A 29 -41.95 -17.46 -0.05
N LEU A 30 -41.19 -18.56 -0.06
CA LEU A 30 -41.68 -19.86 -0.54
C LEU A 30 -42.83 -20.40 0.32
N ILE A 31 -42.71 -20.31 1.66
CA ILE A 31 -43.80 -20.72 2.57
C ILE A 31 -45.06 -19.88 2.32
N THR A 32 -44.91 -18.57 2.11
CA THR A 32 -46.04 -17.67 1.85
C THR A 32 -46.73 -17.99 0.53
N LEU A 33 -45.94 -18.20 -0.54
CA LEU A 33 -46.47 -18.58 -1.86
C LEU A 33 -47.19 -19.94 -1.80
N GLN A 34 -46.60 -20.92 -1.11
CA GLN A 34 -47.21 -22.25 -0.97
C GLN A 34 -48.51 -22.18 -0.18
N PHE A 35 -48.56 -21.42 0.93
CA PHE A 35 -49.79 -21.24 1.70
C PHE A 35 -50.92 -20.63 0.87
N GLN A 36 -50.60 -19.64 0.03
CA GLN A 36 -51.57 -19.06 -0.91
C GLN A 36 -52.06 -20.09 -1.93
N GLN A 37 -51.15 -20.88 -2.51
CA GLN A 37 -51.49 -21.93 -3.47
C GLN A 37 -52.35 -23.02 -2.84
N ASP A 38 -51.99 -23.54 -1.66
CA ASP A 38 -52.73 -24.59 -0.95
C ASP A 38 -54.15 -24.14 -0.59
N THR A 39 -54.31 -22.87 -0.19
CA THR A 39 -55.64 -22.29 0.11
C THR A 39 -56.50 -22.20 -1.15
N GLN A 40 -55.93 -21.77 -2.28
CA GLN A 40 -56.66 -21.71 -3.56
C GLN A 40 -57.03 -23.10 -4.08
N GLN A 41 -56.13 -24.07 -3.98
CA GLN A 41 -56.38 -25.45 -4.38
C GLN A 41 -57.47 -26.10 -3.51
N GLY A 42 -57.48 -25.85 -2.20
CA GLY A 42 -58.53 -26.33 -1.30
C GLY A 42 -59.91 -25.81 -1.67
N LEU A 43 -60.03 -24.51 -1.97
CA LEU A 43 -61.28 -23.88 -2.42
C LEU A 43 -61.79 -24.48 -3.73
N GLU A 44 -60.92 -24.65 -4.72
CA GLU A 44 -61.29 -25.21 -6.02
C GLU A 44 -61.69 -26.69 -5.91
N HIS A 45 -60.99 -27.46 -5.05
CA HIS A 45 -61.33 -28.86 -4.80
C HIS A 45 -62.74 -29.00 -4.18
N GLU A 46 -63.07 -28.17 -3.19
CA GLU A 46 -64.40 -28.18 -2.59
C GLU A 46 -65.50 -27.74 -3.58
N ARG A 47 -65.21 -26.74 -4.44
CA ARG A 47 -66.13 -26.31 -5.50
C ARG A 47 -66.48 -27.45 -6.47
N GLN A 48 -65.52 -28.28 -6.81
CA GLN A 48 -65.74 -29.45 -7.67
C GLN A 48 -66.55 -30.56 -6.97
N ASN A 49 -66.25 -30.82 -5.69
CA ASN A 49 -67.02 -31.78 -4.87
C ASN A 49 -68.49 -31.33 -4.73
N PHE A 50 -68.74 -30.03 -4.58
CA PHE A 50 -70.09 -29.47 -4.53
C PHE A 50 -70.94 -29.81 -5.77
N LEU A 51 -70.39 -29.59 -6.98
CA LEU A 51 -71.12 -29.89 -8.21
C LEU A 51 -71.51 -31.37 -8.29
N GLN A 52 -70.63 -32.25 -7.80
CA GLN A 52 -70.91 -33.69 -7.71
C GLN A 52 -72.02 -34.00 -6.70
N TYR A 53 -72.00 -33.40 -5.50
CA TYR A 53 -73.06 -33.60 -4.50
C TYR A 53 -74.42 -33.12 -4.99
N ARG A 54 -74.44 -31.98 -5.69
CA ARG A 54 -75.66 -31.43 -6.31
C ARG A 54 -76.26 -32.42 -7.32
N GLU A 55 -75.45 -32.93 -8.24
CA GLU A 55 -75.92 -33.88 -9.25
C GLU A 55 -76.40 -35.19 -8.63
N GLN A 56 -75.68 -35.71 -7.62
CA GLN A 56 -76.09 -36.92 -6.90
C GLN A 56 -77.43 -36.77 -6.20
N LEU A 57 -77.68 -35.64 -5.51
CA LEU A 57 -78.93 -35.40 -4.80
C LEU A 57 -80.10 -35.10 -5.76
N ALA A 58 -79.88 -34.33 -6.83
CA ALA A 58 -80.89 -34.13 -7.87
C ALA A 58 -81.30 -35.46 -8.53
N LEU A 59 -80.33 -36.34 -8.82
CA LEU A 59 -80.58 -37.67 -9.35
C LEU A 59 -81.32 -38.56 -8.35
N ALA A 60 -80.95 -38.55 -7.06
CA ALA A 60 -81.63 -39.31 -6.01
C ALA A 60 -83.10 -38.90 -5.86
N LEU A 61 -83.38 -37.60 -5.88
CA LEU A 61 -84.76 -37.07 -5.81
C LEU A 61 -85.58 -37.47 -7.04
N GLN A 62 -85.00 -37.36 -8.25
CA GLN A 62 -85.68 -37.82 -9.47
C GLN A 62 -85.95 -39.34 -9.48
N LEU A 63 -84.99 -40.16 -9.04
CA LEU A 63 -85.14 -41.61 -8.96
C LEU A 63 -86.23 -42.01 -7.96
N ASN A 64 -86.40 -41.25 -6.88
CA ASN A 64 -87.45 -41.48 -5.89
C ASN A 64 -88.84 -41.00 -6.35
N GLU A 65 -88.91 -39.92 -7.13
CA GLU A 65 -90.18 -39.39 -7.65
C GLU A 65 -90.76 -40.23 -8.80
N ARG A 66 -89.91 -40.83 -9.64
CA ARG A 66 -90.31 -41.63 -10.82
C ARG A 66 -91.29 -42.77 -10.50
N PRO A 67 -91.04 -43.66 -9.52
CA PRO A 67 -91.99 -44.71 -9.13
C PRO A 67 -93.34 -44.15 -8.68
N ALA A 68 -93.34 -43.06 -7.90
CA ALA A 68 -94.56 -42.43 -7.40
C ALA A 68 -95.42 -41.86 -8.54
N ARG A 69 -94.79 -41.16 -9.51
CA ARG A 69 -95.47 -40.67 -10.72
C ARG A 69 -96.02 -41.80 -11.59
N MET A 70 -95.26 -42.88 -11.76
CA MET A 70 -95.71 -44.04 -12.52
C MET A 70 -96.94 -44.69 -11.88
N SER A 71 -96.89 -44.91 -10.56
CA SER A 71 -98.00 -45.44 -9.77
C SER A 71 -99.25 -44.58 -9.85
N LEU A 72 -99.13 -43.24 -9.72
CA LEU A 72 -100.25 -42.32 -9.94
C LEU A 72 -100.81 -42.40 -11.36
N SER A 73 -99.96 -42.51 -12.38
CA SER A 73 -100.38 -42.63 -13.77
C SER A 73 -101.17 -43.91 -14.04
N LEU A 74 -100.78 -45.02 -13.39
CA LEU A 74 -101.53 -46.29 -13.45
C LEU A 74 -102.88 -46.16 -12.75
N LEU A 75 -102.91 -45.60 -11.53
CA LEU A 75 -104.14 -45.40 -10.76
C LEU A 75 -105.11 -44.44 -11.45
N ARG A 76 -104.60 -43.44 -12.20
CA ARG A 76 -105.40 -42.55 -13.05
C ARG A 76 -106.31 -43.30 -14.02
N THR A 77 -105.88 -44.49 -14.45
CA THR A 77 -106.63 -45.39 -15.34
C THR A 77 -107.28 -46.57 -14.61
N GLY A 78 -107.05 -46.69 -13.30
CA GLY A 78 -107.55 -47.76 -12.46
C GLY A 78 -109.01 -47.61 -12.05
N ARG A 79 -109.54 -48.62 -11.35
CA ARG A 79 -110.96 -48.68 -10.95
C ARG A 79 -111.30 -47.85 -9.70
N LEU A 80 -110.29 -47.35 -8.96
CA LEU A 80 -110.50 -46.64 -7.69
C LEU A 80 -111.41 -45.40 -7.83
N ALA A 81 -111.30 -44.66 -8.93
CA ALA A 81 -112.13 -43.47 -9.20
C ALA A 81 -113.63 -43.79 -9.38
N GLY A 82 -113.96 -45.05 -9.70
CA GLY A 82 -115.33 -45.49 -9.96
C GLY A 82 -116.00 -46.27 -8.83
N MET A 83 -115.32 -46.49 -7.69
CA MET A 83 -115.86 -47.25 -6.56
C MET A 83 -116.71 -46.36 -5.65
N GLU A 84 -117.95 -46.77 -5.41
CA GLU A 84 -118.96 -45.95 -4.71
C GLU A 84 -119.08 -46.28 -3.22
N SER A 85 -118.71 -47.50 -2.80
CA SER A 85 -118.81 -47.95 -1.39
C SER A 85 -117.45 -48.07 -0.70
N LEU A 86 -117.45 -48.01 0.64
CA LEU A 86 -116.25 -48.23 1.45
C LEU A 86 -115.71 -49.67 1.29
N ASP A 87 -116.59 -50.67 1.23
CA ASP A 87 -116.18 -52.07 1.12
C ASP A 87 -115.47 -52.37 -0.22
N GLU A 88 -115.94 -51.78 -1.33
CA GLU A 88 -115.25 -51.86 -2.63
C GLU A 88 -113.84 -51.23 -2.57
N ARG A 89 -113.71 -50.09 -1.90
CA ARG A 89 -112.42 -49.38 -1.73
C ARG A 89 -111.47 -50.15 -0.81
N LEU A 90 -111.98 -50.77 0.25
CA LEU A 90 -111.20 -51.65 1.13
C LEU A 90 -110.74 -52.92 0.40
N GLY A 91 -111.52 -53.45 -0.55
CA GLY A 91 -111.09 -54.53 -1.44
C GLY A 91 -109.90 -54.16 -2.34
N TYR A 92 -109.65 -52.86 -2.54
CA TYR A 92 -108.52 -52.32 -3.31
C TYR A 92 -107.31 -51.94 -2.45
N LEU A 93 -107.38 -52.18 -1.13
CA LEU A 93 -106.35 -51.80 -0.17
C LEU A 93 -104.96 -52.43 -0.45
N PRO A 94 -104.84 -53.73 -0.80
CA PRO A 94 -103.53 -54.34 -1.08
C PRO A 94 -102.77 -53.64 -2.22
N GLN A 95 -103.47 -53.20 -3.27
CA GLN A 95 -102.86 -52.50 -4.40
C GLN A 95 -102.34 -51.11 -4.01
N LEU A 96 -103.07 -50.41 -3.14
CA LEU A 96 -102.65 -49.09 -2.64
C LEU A 96 -101.45 -49.18 -1.70
N ILE A 97 -101.36 -50.26 -0.94
CA ILE A 97 -100.21 -50.52 -0.07
C ILE A 97 -98.97 -50.88 -0.87
N GLU A 98 -99.11 -51.63 -1.96
CA GLU A 98 -98.00 -51.93 -2.87
C GLU A 98 -97.43 -50.65 -3.51
N VAL A 99 -98.30 -49.70 -3.86
CA VAL A 99 -97.86 -48.37 -4.34
C VAL A 99 -97.06 -47.62 -3.27
N LEU A 100 -97.54 -47.67 -2.02
CA LEU A 100 -96.85 -47.08 -0.89
C LEU A 100 -95.54 -47.82 -0.55
N ALA A 101 -95.47 -49.14 -0.68
CA ALA A 101 -94.27 -49.93 -0.42
C ALA A 101 -93.14 -49.62 -1.42
N ASN A 102 -93.49 -49.42 -2.70
CA ASN A 102 -92.54 -49.10 -3.77
C ASN A 102 -92.13 -47.62 -3.82
N SER A 103 -92.64 -46.78 -2.91
CA SER A 103 -92.36 -45.33 -2.86
C SER A 103 -91.96 -44.94 -1.43
N ALA A 104 -90.66 -45.02 -1.10
CA ALA A 104 -90.17 -44.91 0.27
C ALA A 104 -90.52 -43.57 0.95
N SER A 105 -90.39 -42.44 0.23
CA SER A 105 -90.70 -41.10 0.77
C SER A 105 -92.19 -40.77 0.82
N TYR A 106 -93.06 -41.56 0.18
CA TYR A 106 -94.50 -41.28 0.13
C TYR A 106 -95.23 -42.01 1.25
N GLY A 107 -95.90 -41.22 2.09
CA GLY A 107 -96.50 -41.68 3.35
C GLY A 107 -97.99 -41.98 3.23
N ALA A 108 -98.68 -41.39 2.25
CA ALA A 108 -100.11 -41.62 2.05
C ALA A 108 -100.53 -41.58 0.58
N ILE A 109 -101.58 -42.32 0.26
CA ILE A 109 -102.24 -42.36 -1.04
C ILE A 109 -103.74 -42.24 -0.86
N TYR A 110 -104.40 -41.45 -1.70
CA TYR A 110 -105.81 -41.18 -1.50
C TYR A 110 -106.55 -40.77 -2.77
N ALA A 111 -107.86 -40.83 -2.69
CA ALA A 111 -108.80 -40.37 -3.70
C ALA A 111 -109.83 -39.42 -3.06
N GLY A 112 -110.00 -38.24 -3.65
CA GLY A 112 -111.12 -37.35 -3.38
C GLY A 112 -112.10 -37.39 -4.55
N TYR A 113 -113.39 -37.45 -4.27
CA TYR A 113 -114.43 -37.61 -5.26
C TYR A 113 -115.25 -36.33 -5.43
N GLU A 114 -115.89 -36.15 -6.59
CA GLU A 114 -116.69 -34.97 -6.89
C GLU A 114 -117.90 -34.80 -5.96
N ASN A 115 -118.45 -35.90 -5.45
CA ASN A 115 -119.55 -35.91 -4.47
C ASN A 115 -119.10 -35.48 -3.05
N GLY A 116 -117.80 -35.25 -2.82
CA GLY A 116 -117.24 -34.89 -1.53
C GLY A 116 -116.75 -36.08 -0.70
N ASP A 117 -116.91 -37.32 -1.18
CA ASP A 117 -116.32 -38.49 -0.52
C ASP A 117 -114.79 -38.43 -0.54
N PHE A 118 -114.18 -39.11 0.43
CA PHE A 118 -112.73 -39.20 0.56
C PHE A 118 -112.32 -40.60 1.01
N PHE A 119 -111.21 -41.08 0.47
CA PHE A 119 -110.60 -42.35 0.86
C PHE A 119 -109.08 -42.23 0.85
N LEU A 120 -108.45 -42.42 2.00
CA LEU A 120 -107.00 -42.27 2.19
C LEU A 120 -106.43 -43.49 2.89
N VAL A 121 -105.28 -43.95 2.41
CA VAL A 121 -104.46 -45.00 3.02
C VAL A 121 -103.13 -44.38 3.38
N ARG A 122 -102.68 -44.57 4.62
CA ARG A 122 -101.47 -43.93 5.15
C ARG A 122 -100.65 -44.90 5.99
N LYS A 123 -99.32 -44.83 5.85
CA LYS A 123 -98.36 -45.46 6.76
C LYS A 123 -98.33 -44.68 8.08
N LEU A 124 -98.42 -45.38 9.21
CA LEU A 124 -98.33 -44.79 10.54
C LEU A 124 -96.87 -44.66 10.97
N THR A 125 -96.22 -43.59 10.52
CA THR A 125 -94.89 -43.18 11.02
C THR A 125 -94.96 -42.80 12.51
N SER A 126 -93.81 -42.78 13.19
CA SER A 126 -93.73 -42.37 14.60
C SER A 126 -94.39 -41.01 14.86
N ARG A 127 -94.25 -40.07 13.91
CA ARG A 127 -94.82 -38.73 13.99
C ARG A 127 -96.31 -38.68 13.64
N ALA A 128 -96.75 -39.42 12.63
CA ALA A 128 -98.18 -39.54 12.34
C ALA A 128 -98.94 -40.14 13.53
N ARG A 129 -98.30 -41.05 14.29
CA ARG A 129 -98.85 -41.63 15.52
C ARG A 129 -98.98 -40.63 16.67
N THR A 130 -98.06 -39.68 16.82
CA THR A 130 -98.14 -38.69 17.92
C THR A 130 -99.26 -37.66 17.72
N GLN A 131 -99.64 -37.40 16.47
CA GLN A 131 -100.70 -36.45 16.11
C GLN A 131 -102.10 -37.06 16.09
N LEU A 132 -102.20 -38.38 16.19
CA LEU A 132 -103.46 -39.12 16.20
C LEU A 132 -103.75 -39.61 17.62
N GLU A 133 -104.93 -39.31 18.13
CA GLU A 133 -105.32 -39.72 19.48
C GLU A 133 -105.55 -41.24 19.55
N ASN A 134 -104.94 -41.89 20.56
CA ASN A 134 -105.18 -43.29 20.93
C ASN A 134 -105.03 -44.31 19.78
N VAL A 135 -103.95 -44.24 18.99
CA VAL A 135 -103.67 -45.24 17.93
C VAL A 135 -103.25 -46.59 18.56
N PRO A 136 -103.80 -47.74 18.11
CA PRO A 136 -103.35 -49.04 18.62
C PRO A 136 -101.86 -49.30 18.34
N LEU A 137 -101.14 -49.85 19.32
CA LEU A 137 -99.67 -50.01 19.27
C LEU A 137 -99.20 -50.81 18.04
N ALA A 138 -99.93 -51.85 17.65
CA ALA A 138 -99.61 -52.73 16.53
C ALA A 138 -99.97 -52.16 15.14
N SER A 139 -100.61 -50.99 15.06
CA SER A 139 -101.10 -50.43 13.80
C SER A 139 -99.98 -49.85 12.93
N THR A 140 -99.69 -50.48 11.79
CA THR A 140 -98.71 -49.96 10.83
C THR A 140 -99.35 -49.10 9.75
N LEU A 141 -100.66 -49.24 9.56
CA LEU A 141 -101.42 -48.55 8.52
C LEU A 141 -102.74 -47.99 9.07
N MET A 142 -103.16 -46.89 8.47
CA MET A 142 -104.43 -46.22 8.75
C MET A 142 -105.17 -45.98 7.44
N VAL A 143 -106.45 -46.34 7.41
CA VAL A 143 -107.38 -45.95 6.36
C VAL A 143 -108.35 -44.92 6.91
N GLN A 144 -108.48 -43.81 6.21
CA GLN A 144 -109.42 -42.75 6.51
C GLN A 144 -110.46 -42.70 5.40
N SER A 145 -111.74 -42.83 5.76
CA SER A 145 -112.82 -42.70 4.81
C SER A 145 -113.84 -41.66 5.25
N LEU A 146 -114.34 -40.90 4.28
CA LEU A 146 -115.51 -40.05 4.39
C LEU A 146 -116.49 -40.52 3.31
N HIS A 147 -117.66 -41.00 3.74
CA HIS A 147 -118.72 -41.43 2.83
C HIS A 147 -120.04 -40.81 3.27
N GLN A 148 -120.70 -40.05 2.38
CA GLN A 148 -121.96 -39.36 2.66
C GLN A 148 -121.94 -38.53 3.96
N GLY A 149 -120.82 -37.84 4.22
CA GLY A 149 -120.63 -36.98 5.40
C GLY A 149 -120.33 -37.70 6.72
N LYS A 150 -120.20 -39.03 6.73
CA LYS A 150 -119.76 -39.81 7.90
C LYS A 150 -118.29 -40.19 7.77
N GLY A 151 -117.47 -39.71 8.71
CA GLY A 151 -116.05 -40.03 8.77
C GLY A 151 -115.77 -41.29 9.58
N GLU A 152 -114.85 -42.14 9.13
CA GLU A 152 -114.39 -43.33 9.84
C GLU A 152 -112.89 -43.55 9.65
N PHE A 153 -112.20 -43.96 10.72
CA PHE A 153 -110.79 -44.35 10.74
C PHE A 153 -110.68 -45.85 11.00
N LEU A 154 -109.89 -46.55 10.19
CA LEU A 154 -109.64 -47.98 10.30
C LEU A 154 -108.13 -48.21 10.46
N TYR A 155 -107.76 -48.99 11.47
CA TYR A 155 -106.37 -49.25 11.81
C TYR A 155 -106.00 -50.69 11.50
N PHE A 156 -104.90 -50.89 10.78
CA PHE A 156 -104.45 -52.21 10.32
C PHE A 156 -103.04 -52.52 10.81
N ASP A 157 -102.75 -53.80 11.05
CA ASP A 157 -101.39 -54.29 11.26
C ASP A 157 -100.62 -54.49 9.93
N GLN A 158 -99.37 -54.96 10.02
CA GLN A 158 -98.51 -55.24 8.87
C GLN A 158 -99.03 -56.36 7.94
N HIS A 159 -99.98 -57.18 8.40
CA HIS A 159 -100.58 -58.28 7.65
C HIS A 159 -101.97 -57.92 7.09
N LEU A 160 -102.37 -56.65 7.20
CA LEU A 160 -103.67 -56.12 6.79
C LEU A 160 -104.85 -56.64 7.62
N THR A 161 -104.58 -57.08 8.84
CA THR A 161 -105.63 -57.42 9.80
C THR A 161 -106.21 -56.14 10.38
N LEU A 162 -107.53 -55.96 10.29
CA LEU A 162 -108.22 -54.84 10.92
C LEU A 162 -108.15 -54.98 12.45
N LEU A 163 -107.46 -54.05 13.11
CA LEU A 163 -107.29 -54.00 14.56
C LEU A 163 -108.42 -53.21 15.22
N GLU A 164 -108.78 -52.07 14.65
CA GLU A 164 -109.82 -51.19 15.19
C GLU A 164 -110.52 -50.44 14.05
N ARG A 165 -111.86 -50.30 14.14
CA ARG A 165 -112.67 -49.41 13.31
C ARG A 165 -113.33 -48.37 14.21
N ARG A 166 -113.06 -47.10 13.95
CA ARG A 166 -113.48 -45.97 14.79
C ARG A 166 -114.32 -44.98 13.99
N ALA A 167 -115.53 -44.72 14.45
CA ALA A 167 -116.40 -43.69 13.87
C ALA A 167 -115.94 -42.29 14.31
N MET A 168 -115.89 -41.35 13.36
CA MET A 168 -115.43 -39.97 13.55
C MET A 168 -116.56 -38.99 13.16
N PRO A 169 -117.62 -38.87 13.97
CA PRO A 169 -118.83 -38.12 13.60
C PRO A 169 -118.61 -36.59 13.51
N GLN A 170 -117.55 -36.06 14.12
CA GLN A 170 -117.21 -34.63 14.09
C GLN A 170 -116.16 -34.26 13.02
N TYR A 171 -115.76 -35.22 12.17
CA TYR A 171 -114.70 -35.00 11.18
C TYR A 171 -115.20 -34.19 9.98
N GLN A 172 -114.91 -32.89 9.95
CA GLN A 172 -115.29 -31.98 8.86
C GLN A 172 -114.15 -31.85 7.84
N TYR A 173 -114.29 -32.50 6.67
CA TYR A 173 -113.29 -32.43 5.62
C TYR A 173 -113.96 -32.44 4.24
N ASP A 174 -113.55 -31.55 3.34
CA ASP A 174 -113.98 -31.57 1.93
C ASP A 174 -112.74 -31.57 1.03
N PRO A 175 -112.45 -32.67 0.29
CA PRO A 175 -111.29 -32.75 -0.59
C PRO A 175 -111.31 -31.69 -1.70
N ARG A 176 -112.48 -31.23 -2.14
CA ARG A 176 -112.63 -30.28 -3.28
C ARG A 176 -112.15 -28.87 -2.95
N SER A 177 -112.12 -28.52 -1.67
CA SER A 177 -111.61 -27.24 -1.17
C SER A 177 -110.07 -27.16 -1.16
N ARG A 178 -109.39 -28.32 -1.24
CA ARG A 178 -107.95 -28.45 -1.05
C ARG A 178 -107.17 -28.13 -2.32
N ASP A 179 -105.96 -27.60 -2.16
CA ASP A 179 -105.15 -27.12 -3.30
C ASP A 179 -104.73 -28.24 -4.23
N TRP A 180 -104.37 -29.42 -3.70
CA TRP A 180 -104.07 -30.60 -4.51
C TRP A 180 -105.22 -30.99 -5.44
N TYR A 181 -106.47 -30.87 -4.97
CA TYR A 181 -107.66 -31.20 -5.78
C TYR A 181 -107.89 -30.13 -6.86
N LYS A 182 -107.84 -28.85 -6.48
CA LYS A 182 -108.03 -27.72 -7.41
C LYS A 182 -106.94 -27.65 -8.48
N GLN A 183 -105.68 -27.90 -8.11
CA GLN A 183 -104.54 -27.86 -9.03
C GLN A 183 -104.59 -29.01 -10.03
N ALA A 184 -104.84 -30.24 -9.58
CA ALA A 184 -104.94 -31.40 -10.46
C ALA A 184 -106.10 -31.29 -11.48
N ARG A 185 -107.23 -30.66 -11.11
CA ARG A 185 -108.34 -30.40 -12.04
C ARG A 185 -108.00 -29.39 -13.15
N ARG A 186 -107.01 -28.52 -12.93
CA ARG A 186 -106.57 -27.48 -13.88
C ARG A 186 -105.35 -27.88 -14.70
N HIS A 187 -104.62 -28.91 -14.27
CA HIS A 187 -103.35 -29.32 -14.86
C HIS A 187 -103.52 -30.60 -15.71
N PRO A 188 -103.09 -30.65 -16.98
CA PRO A 188 -103.32 -31.79 -17.88
C PRO A 188 -102.53 -33.08 -17.53
N GLY A 189 -101.77 -33.07 -16.44
CA GLY A 189 -100.92 -34.16 -15.97
C GLY A 189 -100.81 -34.15 -14.44
N ILE A 190 -99.81 -34.84 -13.89
CA ILE A 190 -99.58 -34.86 -12.45
C ILE A 190 -99.12 -33.46 -11.99
N ALA A 191 -99.94 -32.81 -11.15
CA ALA A 191 -99.63 -31.56 -10.48
C ALA A 191 -98.86 -31.84 -9.18
N VAL A 192 -97.94 -30.95 -8.82
CA VAL A 192 -97.23 -30.96 -7.54
C VAL A 192 -97.65 -29.72 -6.78
N THR A 193 -98.12 -29.87 -5.55
CA THR A 193 -98.46 -28.70 -4.73
C THR A 193 -97.22 -28.06 -4.13
N HIS A 194 -97.28 -26.75 -3.87
CA HIS A 194 -96.41 -26.16 -2.85
C HIS A 194 -96.63 -26.84 -1.50
N PRO A 195 -95.66 -26.79 -0.58
CA PRO A 195 -95.80 -27.41 0.73
C PRO A 195 -96.98 -26.83 1.49
N TYR A 196 -97.67 -27.67 2.24
CA TYR A 196 -98.76 -27.27 3.11
C TYR A 196 -98.85 -28.23 4.30
N LEU A 197 -99.59 -27.82 5.34
CA LEU A 197 -99.85 -28.71 6.48
C LEU A 197 -100.97 -29.69 6.11
N PHE A 198 -100.68 -30.99 6.16
CA PHE A 198 -101.68 -32.02 5.92
C PHE A 198 -102.84 -31.89 6.92
N PHE A 199 -104.06 -32.09 6.44
CA PHE A 199 -105.25 -31.75 7.22
C PHE A 199 -105.36 -32.57 8.51
N THR A 200 -105.18 -33.89 8.41
CA THR A 200 -105.36 -34.84 9.52
C THR A 200 -104.16 -34.86 10.47
N THR A 201 -102.93 -34.95 9.94
CA THR A 201 -101.72 -35.14 10.77
C THR A 201 -100.98 -33.84 11.08
N LYS A 202 -101.35 -32.71 10.47
CA LYS A 202 -100.65 -31.42 10.58
C LYS A 202 -99.16 -31.45 10.20
N GLU A 203 -98.72 -32.51 9.53
CA GLU A 203 -97.35 -32.62 9.05
C GLU A 203 -97.15 -31.69 7.84
N PRO A 204 -96.02 -30.96 7.75
CA PRO A 204 -95.66 -30.24 6.54
C PRO A 204 -95.27 -31.24 5.46
N GLY A 205 -95.80 -31.05 4.26
CA GLY A 205 -95.50 -31.90 3.12
C GLY A 205 -96.11 -31.37 1.83
N MET A 206 -95.92 -32.12 0.76
CA MET A 206 -96.45 -31.80 -0.57
C MET A 206 -97.21 -33.00 -1.13
N THR A 207 -98.10 -32.72 -2.08
CA THR A 207 -98.91 -33.75 -2.73
C THR A 207 -98.63 -33.77 -4.23
N LEU A 208 -98.36 -34.97 -4.74
CA LEU A 208 -98.52 -35.28 -6.16
C LEU A 208 -99.98 -35.63 -6.44
N ALA A 209 -100.66 -34.87 -7.29
CA ALA A 209 -102.08 -35.07 -7.55
C ALA A 209 -102.40 -35.16 -9.05
N VAL A 210 -103.34 -36.03 -9.41
CA VAL A 210 -103.76 -36.20 -10.80
C VAL A 210 -105.27 -36.48 -10.90
N GLU A 211 -105.93 -35.85 -11.88
CA GLU A 211 -107.33 -36.14 -12.20
C GLU A 211 -107.45 -37.51 -12.87
N SER A 212 -108.43 -38.32 -12.44
CA SER A 212 -108.74 -39.61 -13.06
C SER A 212 -109.20 -39.43 -14.52
N LYS A 213 -108.97 -40.43 -15.39
CA LYS A 213 -109.36 -40.32 -16.81
C LYS A 213 -110.85 -40.07 -17.03
N ASP A 214 -111.69 -40.61 -16.14
CA ASP A 214 -113.14 -40.46 -16.16
C ASP A 214 -113.63 -39.19 -15.45
N LYS A 215 -112.71 -38.36 -14.93
CA LYS A 215 -112.96 -37.10 -14.21
C LYS A 215 -113.84 -37.21 -12.96
N ARG A 216 -114.06 -38.42 -12.43
CA ARG A 216 -114.88 -38.65 -11.23
C ARG A 216 -114.13 -38.42 -9.92
N ALA A 217 -112.80 -38.57 -9.93
CA ALA A 217 -111.97 -38.41 -8.75
C ALA A 217 -110.64 -37.71 -9.06
N VAL A 218 -110.02 -37.18 -8.02
CA VAL A 218 -108.62 -36.77 -8.03
C VAL A 218 -107.86 -37.68 -7.09
N LEU A 219 -106.77 -38.23 -7.59
CA LEU A 219 -105.87 -39.12 -6.87
C LEU A 219 -104.69 -38.31 -6.35
N GLY A 220 -104.27 -38.56 -5.11
CA GLY A 220 -103.17 -37.88 -4.46
C GLY A 220 -102.17 -38.87 -3.84
N LEU A 221 -100.90 -38.50 -3.86
CA LEU A 221 -99.82 -39.12 -3.11
C LEU A 221 -99.13 -38.04 -2.26
N ASP A 222 -99.08 -38.23 -0.95
CA ASP A 222 -98.43 -37.31 -0.01
C ASP A 222 -96.99 -37.74 0.27
N THR A 223 -96.07 -36.78 0.19
CA THR A 223 -94.72 -36.89 0.75
C THR A 223 -94.54 -35.83 1.83
N SER A 224 -94.09 -36.24 3.02
CA SER A 224 -93.82 -35.31 4.12
C SER A 224 -92.38 -34.78 4.04
N VAL A 225 -92.12 -33.63 4.66
CA VAL A 225 -90.76 -33.07 4.82
C VAL A 225 -89.81 -34.11 5.43
N GLU A 226 -90.29 -34.94 6.35
CA GLU A 226 -89.53 -36.04 6.96
C GLU A 226 -89.19 -37.15 5.95
N GLY A 227 -90.13 -37.52 5.08
CA GLY A 227 -89.89 -38.50 4.02
C GLY A 227 -88.89 -38.03 2.97
N LEU A 228 -88.82 -36.72 2.71
CA LEU A 228 -87.81 -36.11 1.83
C LEU A 228 -86.46 -35.94 2.54
N SER A 229 -86.46 -35.59 3.82
CA SER A 229 -85.23 -35.44 4.61
C SER A 229 -84.50 -36.77 4.86
N ALA A 230 -85.24 -37.88 4.97
CA ALA A 230 -84.64 -39.21 5.04
C ALA A 230 -83.71 -39.51 3.85
N LEU A 231 -84.03 -38.99 2.65
CA LEU A 231 -83.17 -39.12 1.47
C LEU A 231 -81.87 -38.33 1.59
N ILE A 232 -81.91 -37.15 2.25
CA ILE A 232 -80.71 -36.35 2.52
C ILE A 232 -79.82 -37.07 3.54
N GLY A 233 -80.42 -37.72 4.55
CA GLY A 233 -79.67 -38.48 5.55
C GLY A 233 -78.93 -39.72 5.03
N GLU A 234 -79.27 -40.22 3.84
CA GLU A 234 -78.53 -41.31 3.18
C GLU A 234 -77.26 -40.82 2.45
N LEU A 235 -77.11 -39.51 2.23
CA LEU A 235 -75.93 -38.92 1.61
C LEU A 235 -74.76 -38.82 2.60
N ARG A 236 -73.55 -39.17 2.15
CA ARG A 236 -72.31 -38.96 2.93
C ARG A 236 -71.82 -37.54 2.75
N LEU A 237 -72.35 -36.62 3.55
CA LEU A 237 -71.94 -35.22 3.54
C LEU A 237 -70.61 -35.02 4.30
N PRO A 238 -69.75 -34.07 3.87
CA PRO A 238 -68.53 -33.69 4.60
C PRO A 238 -68.81 -33.26 6.04
N GLN A 239 -67.84 -33.49 6.94
CA GLN A 239 -67.91 -32.96 8.31
C GLN A 239 -67.97 -31.43 8.27
N HIS A 240 -68.83 -30.82 9.10
CA HIS A 240 -69.08 -29.37 9.13
C HIS A 240 -69.69 -28.80 7.83
N SER A 241 -70.55 -29.59 7.18
CA SER A 241 -71.39 -29.12 6.07
C SER A 241 -72.88 -29.25 6.39
N GLN A 242 -73.72 -28.45 5.74
CA GLN A 242 -75.17 -28.48 5.92
C GLN A 242 -75.90 -28.39 4.58
N VAL A 243 -76.84 -29.32 4.33
CA VAL A 243 -77.68 -29.32 3.11
C VAL A 243 -79.12 -29.02 3.48
N VAL A 244 -79.74 -28.11 2.74
CA VAL A 244 -81.16 -27.79 2.85
C VAL A 244 -81.83 -27.75 1.49
N LEU A 245 -83.06 -28.24 1.43
CA LEU A 245 -83.98 -28.10 0.30
C LEU A 245 -85.09 -27.13 0.69
N PHE A 246 -85.41 -26.18 -0.17
CA PHE A 246 -86.38 -25.11 0.12
C PHE A 246 -87.13 -24.65 -1.15
N ASP A 247 -88.25 -23.93 -0.98
CA ASP A 247 -88.99 -23.31 -2.10
C ASP A 247 -88.60 -21.83 -2.34
N ASP A 248 -89.19 -21.19 -3.34
CA ASP A 248 -88.99 -19.78 -3.69
C ASP A 248 -89.34 -18.78 -2.57
N HIS A 249 -90.00 -19.23 -1.50
CA HIS A 249 -90.31 -18.44 -0.31
C HIS A 249 -89.36 -18.73 0.86
N ALA A 250 -88.29 -19.50 0.64
CA ALA A 250 -87.39 -20.00 1.67
C ALA A 250 -88.07 -20.89 2.73
N THR A 251 -89.17 -21.53 2.35
CA THR A 251 -89.85 -22.55 3.16
C THR A 251 -89.01 -23.82 3.14
N LEU A 252 -88.74 -24.39 4.31
CA LEU A 252 -87.95 -25.61 4.45
C LEU A 252 -88.74 -26.84 3.95
N LEU A 253 -88.15 -27.54 2.98
CA LEU A 253 -88.69 -28.77 2.37
C LEU A 253 -88.01 -30.03 2.87
N ALA A 254 -86.70 -29.97 3.09
CA ALA A 254 -85.91 -31.06 3.64
C ALA A 254 -84.57 -30.56 4.19
N ALA A 255 -84.02 -31.25 5.18
CA ALA A 255 -82.66 -31.03 5.70
C ALA A 255 -82.07 -32.37 6.17
N ASP A 256 -80.88 -32.37 6.77
CA ASP A 256 -80.40 -33.55 7.50
C ASP A 256 -81.43 -33.96 8.58
N PRO A 257 -81.85 -35.24 8.66
CA PRO A 257 -82.79 -35.71 9.67
C PRO A 257 -82.45 -35.32 11.12
N LYS A 258 -81.17 -35.17 11.44
CA LYS A 258 -80.70 -34.78 12.78
C LYS A 258 -80.99 -33.32 13.12
N ASP A 259 -81.06 -32.48 12.10
CA ASP A 259 -81.21 -31.03 12.25
C ASP A 259 -82.67 -30.58 12.18
N LEU A 260 -83.59 -31.46 11.75
CA LEU A 260 -85.02 -31.15 11.63
C LEU A 260 -85.64 -30.71 12.96
N PRO A 261 -86.33 -29.57 13.01
CA PRO A 261 -86.98 -29.11 14.22
C PRO A 261 -88.28 -29.91 14.49
N SER A 262 -88.74 -29.86 15.74
CA SER A 262 -90.05 -30.43 16.10
C SER A 262 -91.19 -29.58 15.54
N PHE A 263 -91.92 -30.13 14.57
CA PHE A 263 -93.11 -29.57 13.94
C PHE A 263 -94.43 -29.77 14.74
N GLU A 264 -94.37 -30.27 15.99
CA GLU A 264 -95.56 -30.68 16.78
C GLU A 264 -96.52 -29.53 17.14
N GLN A 265 -96.13 -28.27 16.97
CA GLN A 265 -96.92 -27.08 17.35
C GLN A 265 -97.06 -26.03 16.22
N LEU A 266 -96.69 -26.39 14.98
CA LEU A 266 -96.65 -25.42 13.89
C LEU A 266 -98.05 -25.02 13.41
N LYS A 267 -98.35 -23.72 13.50
CA LYS A 267 -99.50 -23.09 12.82
C LYS A 267 -99.18 -22.67 11.38
N GLN A 268 -97.89 -22.60 11.02
CA GLN A 268 -97.36 -22.17 9.72
C GLN A 268 -96.18 -23.06 9.31
N LEU A 269 -95.82 -23.04 8.03
CA LEU A 269 -94.71 -23.83 7.50
C LEU A 269 -93.35 -23.33 8.04
N PRO A 270 -92.40 -24.23 8.31
CA PRO A 270 -91.07 -23.85 8.79
C PRO A 270 -90.28 -23.15 7.68
N MET A 271 -89.65 -22.01 7.98
CA MET A 271 -88.68 -21.35 7.09
C MET A 271 -87.26 -21.88 7.36
N LEU A 272 -86.29 -21.61 6.49
CA LEU A 272 -84.89 -22.03 6.67
C LEU A 272 -84.28 -21.69 8.04
N SER A 273 -84.65 -20.54 8.62
CA SER A 273 -84.22 -20.11 9.98
C SER A 273 -84.71 -21.00 11.12
N ALA A 274 -85.68 -21.88 10.89
CA ALA A 274 -86.19 -22.80 11.89
C ALA A 274 -85.15 -23.87 12.32
N LEU A 275 -84.09 -24.08 11.52
CA LEU A 275 -83.00 -25.01 11.81
C LEU A 275 -81.99 -24.48 12.84
N ALA A 276 -82.22 -23.29 13.43
CA ALA A 276 -81.36 -22.66 14.43
C ALA A 276 -79.86 -22.49 14.04
N HIS A 277 -79.54 -22.57 12.74
CA HIS A 277 -78.19 -22.35 12.22
C HIS A 277 -77.99 -20.89 11.79
N PRO A 278 -76.98 -20.16 12.31
CA PRO A 278 -76.78 -18.74 12.02
C PRO A 278 -76.59 -18.42 10.53
N ALA A 279 -75.91 -19.32 9.80
CA ALA A 279 -75.67 -19.12 8.37
C ALA A 279 -76.96 -19.31 7.55
N LEU A 280 -77.84 -20.22 7.94
CA LEU A 280 -79.15 -20.42 7.28
C LEU A 280 -80.11 -19.27 7.54
N ALA A 281 -80.06 -18.65 8.74
CA ALA A 281 -80.85 -17.46 9.03
C ALA A 281 -80.43 -16.26 8.15
N ARG A 282 -79.12 -16.09 7.92
CA ARG A 282 -78.60 -15.08 6.98
C ARG A 282 -78.94 -15.40 5.53
N LEU A 283 -78.83 -16.66 5.14
CA LEU A 283 -79.22 -17.13 3.80
C LEU A 283 -80.69 -16.82 3.51
N GLN A 284 -81.59 -17.11 4.46
CA GLN A 284 -83.00 -16.76 4.34
C GLN A 284 -83.22 -15.26 4.16
N GLN A 285 -82.56 -14.44 4.97
CA GLN A 285 -82.65 -12.98 4.86
C GLN A 285 -82.24 -12.50 3.46
N GLN A 286 -81.18 -13.10 2.92
CA GLN A 286 -80.61 -12.73 1.62
C GLN A 286 -81.52 -13.15 0.44
N ILE A 287 -82.08 -14.36 0.50
CA ILE A 287 -83.09 -14.84 -0.46
C ILE A 287 -84.34 -13.95 -0.41
N THR A 288 -84.77 -13.54 0.79
CA THR A 288 -85.96 -12.69 0.95
C THR A 288 -85.73 -11.27 0.42
N SER A 289 -84.51 -10.73 0.56
CA SER A 289 -84.17 -9.40 0.05
C SER A 289 -83.92 -9.36 -1.46
N GLU A 290 -83.42 -10.45 -2.04
CA GLU A 290 -83.06 -10.55 -3.45
C GLU A 290 -83.65 -11.82 -4.09
N PRO A 291 -84.93 -11.80 -4.52
CA PRO A 291 -85.59 -12.99 -5.07
C PRO A 291 -84.91 -13.56 -6.33
N GLY A 292 -84.26 -12.70 -7.14
CA GLY A 292 -83.53 -13.12 -8.35
C GLY A 292 -82.23 -13.89 -8.07
N LEU A 293 -81.83 -14.03 -6.80
CA LEU A 293 -80.68 -14.83 -6.36
C LEU A 293 -80.85 -16.32 -6.70
N LEU A 294 -82.09 -16.77 -6.88
CA LEU A 294 -82.44 -18.16 -7.16
C LEU A 294 -82.52 -18.50 -8.66
N ASP A 295 -82.39 -17.50 -9.55
CA ASP A 295 -82.53 -17.70 -11.00
C ASP A 295 -81.35 -18.47 -11.62
N THR A 296 -80.17 -18.41 -11.00
CA THR A 296 -78.95 -19.12 -11.44
C THR A 296 -78.24 -19.77 -10.27
N PRO A 297 -77.35 -20.76 -10.50
CA PRO A 297 -76.49 -21.27 -9.44
C PRO A 297 -75.56 -20.15 -8.92
N VAL A 298 -75.61 -19.87 -7.62
CA VAL A 298 -74.86 -18.76 -6.99
C VAL A 298 -74.08 -19.28 -5.78
N GLU A 299 -72.86 -18.80 -5.64
CA GLU A 299 -72.01 -19.02 -4.48
C GLU A 299 -71.96 -17.74 -3.64
N LEU A 300 -72.17 -17.86 -2.33
CA LEU A 300 -72.26 -16.76 -1.38
C LEU A 300 -71.35 -17.01 -0.18
N ASP A 301 -70.54 -16.02 0.15
CA ASP A 301 -69.84 -15.98 1.43
C ASP A 301 -70.75 -15.41 2.52
N ILE A 302 -71.17 -16.29 3.43
CA ILE A 302 -71.95 -15.93 4.60
C ILE A 302 -70.99 -15.70 5.76
N SER A 303 -70.69 -14.43 6.02
CA SER A 303 -69.91 -14.03 7.19
C SER A 303 -70.81 -13.86 8.41
N LEU A 304 -70.46 -14.56 9.50
CA LEU A 304 -71.18 -14.47 10.76
C LEU A 304 -70.50 -13.45 11.71
N PRO A 305 -71.24 -12.84 12.65
CA PRO A 305 -70.70 -11.85 13.59
C PRO A 305 -69.64 -12.38 14.57
N ASP A 306 -69.54 -13.70 14.72
CA ASP A 306 -68.56 -14.41 15.54
C ASP A 306 -67.20 -14.60 14.84
N GLY A 307 -67.07 -14.14 13.59
CA GLY A 307 -65.86 -14.24 12.79
C GLY A 307 -65.76 -15.53 11.95
N ASN A 308 -66.70 -16.46 12.12
CA ASN A 308 -66.77 -17.65 11.29
C ASN A 308 -67.39 -17.28 9.93
N SER A 309 -66.79 -17.73 8.83
CA SER A 309 -67.40 -17.60 7.50
C SER A 309 -67.80 -18.96 6.95
N TRP A 310 -68.91 -18.96 6.23
CA TRP A 310 -69.49 -20.12 5.60
C TRP A 310 -69.66 -19.84 4.12
N LEU A 311 -69.18 -20.76 3.30
CA LEU A 311 -69.44 -20.72 1.87
C LEU A 311 -70.76 -21.44 1.61
N ALA A 312 -71.75 -20.74 1.09
CA ALA A 312 -73.07 -21.26 0.76
C ALA A 312 -73.25 -21.29 -0.75
N ASN A 313 -73.57 -22.45 -1.30
CA ASN A 313 -73.80 -22.59 -2.74
C ASN A 313 -75.26 -23.01 -2.99
N LEU A 314 -75.98 -22.19 -3.76
CA LEU A 314 -77.41 -22.31 -4.04
C LEU A 314 -77.61 -22.73 -5.49
N ALA A 315 -78.55 -23.64 -5.75
CA ALA A 315 -78.91 -24.01 -7.11
C ALA A 315 -80.38 -24.48 -7.20
N PRO A 316 -81.04 -24.32 -8.36
CA PRO A 316 -82.32 -24.97 -8.65
C PRO A 316 -82.16 -26.49 -8.78
N LEU A 317 -83.18 -27.25 -8.34
CA LEU A 317 -83.15 -28.71 -8.34
C LEU A 317 -83.28 -29.34 -9.74
N GLY A 318 -83.75 -28.57 -10.74
CA GLY A 318 -83.86 -28.97 -12.13
C GLY A 318 -84.64 -27.93 -12.96
N GLU A 319 -84.58 -28.03 -14.29
CA GLU A 319 -85.30 -27.09 -15.17
C GLU A 319 -86.81 -27.10 -14.90
N GLY A 320 -87.35 -25.94 -14.49
CA GLY A 320 -88.78 -25.75 -14.19
C GLY A 320 -89.23 -26.27 -12.83
N SER A 321 -88.33 -26.71 -11.95
CA SER A 321 -88.66 -27.08 -10.56
C SER A 321 -88.78 -25.82 -9.69
N PRO A 322 -89.84 -25.66 -8.88
CA PRO A 322 -89.97 -24.55 -7.92
C PRO A 322 -89.13 -24.75 -6.65
N PHE A 323 -88.21 -25.72 -6.64
CA PHE A 323 -87.45 -26.13 -5.47
C PHE A 323 -85.94 -25.93 -5.68
N TYR A 324 -85.28 -25.53 -4.61
CA TYR A 324 -83.88 -25.13 -4.58
C TYR A 324 -83.11 -25.89 -3.50
N ILE A 325 -81.83 -26.11 -3.75
CA ILE A 325 -80.89 -26.72 -2.82
C ILE A 325 -79.83 -25.71 -2.41
N ALA A 326 -79.46 -25.71 -1.12
CA ALA A 326 -78.26 -25.03 -0.64
C ALA A 326 -77.35 -25.99 0.14
N LEU A 327 -76.05 -25.98 -0.17
CA LEU A 327 -74.98 -26.60 0.63
C LEU A 327 -74.16 -25.50 1.28
N LEU A 328 -73.92 -25.60 2.58
CA LEU A 328 -73.09 -24.69 3.35
C LEU A 328 -71.87 -25.44 3.90
N ILE A 329 -70.67 -24.87 3.76
CA ILE A 329 -69.40 -25.43 4.27
C ILE A 329 -68.64 -24.35 5.06
N SER A 330 -68.04 -24.70 6.19
CA SER A 330 -67.21 -23.77 6.99
C SER A 330 -65.84 -23.51 6.35
N THR A 331 -65.45 -22.24 6.22
CA THR A 331 -64.14 -21.84 5.66
C THR A 331 -62.97 -22.16 6.60
N ASP A 332 -63.21 -22.32 7.91
CA ASP A 332 -62.16 -22.65 8.87
C ASP A 332 -61.51 -24.00 8.60
N VAL A 333 -62.28 -24.96 8.07
CA VAL A 333 -61.77 -26.29 7.69
C VAL A 333 -60.75 -26.18 6.56
N LEU A 334 -60.96 -25.24 5.61
CA LEU A 334 -60.03 -24.97 4.52
C LEU A 334 -58.72 -24.37 5.03
N TYR A 335 -58.82 -23.41 5.96
CA TYR A 335 -57.64 -22.77 6.54
C TYR A 335 -56.85 -23.70 7.47
N GLN A 336 -57.50 -24.63 8.17
CA GLN A 336 -56.80 -25.59 9.02
C GLN A 336 -55.83 -26.48 8.23
N GLN A 337 -56.25 -27.01 7.08
CA GLN A 337 -55.38 -27.83 6.23
C GLN A 337 -54.16 -27.02 5.71
N ALA A 338 -54.38 -25.78 5.27
CA ALA A 338 -53.30 -24.91 4.81
C ALA A 338 -52.33 -24.52 5.96
N ARG A 339 -52.84 -24.32 7.19
CA ARG A 339 -52.01 -24.01 8.37
C ARG A 339 -51.12 -25.17 8.79
N ASP A 340 -51.64 -26.39 8.81
CA ASP A 340 -50.87 -27.58 9.17
C ASP A 340 -49.74 -27.83 8.16
N ALA A 341 -50.02 -27.66 6.87
CA ALA A 341 -49.01 -27.73 5.82
C ALA A 341 -47.93 -26.64 5.99
N ALA A 342 -48.32 -25.41 6.32
CA ALA A 342 -47.37 -24.32 6.56
C ALA A 342 -46.44 -24.58 7.76
N LEU A 343 -46.94 -25.15 8.86
CA LEU A 343 -46.13 -25.50 10.03
C LEU A 343 -45.12 -26.61 9.72
N VAL A 344 -45.53 -27.63 8.97
CA VAL A 344 -44.62 -28.70 8.52
C VAL A 344 -43.53 -28.14 7.60
N ASN A 345 -43.90 -27.25 6.67
CA ASN A 345 -42.94 -26.62 5.77
C ASN A 345 -42.00 -25.64 6.49
N LEU A 346 -42.47 -24.93 7.51
CA LEU A 346 -41.64 -24.11 8.40
C LEU A 346 -40.58 -24.97 9.11
N ALA A 347 -40.99 -26.12 9.68
CA ALA A 347 -40.07 -27.05 10.33
C ALA A 347 -39.01 -27.59 9.36
N ARG A 348 -39.41 -27.99 8.15
CA ARG A 348 -38.49 -28.44 7.08
C ARG A 348 -37.50 -27.34 6.68
N THR A 349 -37.96 -26.10 6.55
CA THR A 349 -37.13 -24.94 6.18
C THR A 349 -36.12 -24.60 7.28
N LEU A 350 -36.52 -24.66 8.55
CA LEU A 350 -35.61 -24.49 9.70
C LEU A 350 -34.53 -25.56 9.76
N ILE A 351 -34.90 -26.83 9.53
CA ILE A 351 -33.93 -27.94 9.47
C ILE A 351 -32.95 -27.74 8.31
N GLY A 352 -33.46 -27.36 7.12
CA GLY A 352 -32.63 -27.06 5.96
C GLY A 352 -31.63 -25.92 6.22
N LEU A 353 -32.08 -24.84 6.87
CA LEU A 353 -31.23 -23.72 7.26
C LEU A 353 -30.13 -24.17 8.23
N LEU A 354 -30.48 -25.00 9.22
CA LEU A 354 -29.54 -25.49 10.24
C LEU A 354 -28.46 -26.40 9.63
N LEU A 355 -28.83 -27.23 8.64
CA LEU A 355 -27.88 -28.03 7.86
C LEU A 355 -27.01 -27.20 6.90
N LEU A 356 -27.49 -26.05 6.44
CA LEU A 356 -26.73 -25.13 5.59
C LEU A 356 -25.71 -24.28 6.38
N LEU A 357 -25.89 -24.06 7.68
CA LEU A 357 -24.98 -23.23 8.49
C LEU A 357 -23.51 -23.69 8.46
N PRO A 358 -23.17 -25.00 8.62
CA PRO A 358 -21.79 -25.47 8.50
C PRO A 358 -21.22 -25.25 7.10
N VAL A 359 -22.04 -25.42 6.06
CA VAL A 359 -21.65 -25.23 4.65
C VAL A 359 -21.38 -23.75 4.38
N ILE A 360 -22.27 -22.85 4.80
CA ILE A 360 -22.11 -21.39 4.70
C ILE A 360 -20.84 -20.95 5.44
N TRP A 361 -20.60 -21.48 6.64
CA TRP A 361 -19.39 -21.18 7.40
C TRP A 361 -18.12 -21.67 6.70
N TRP A 362 -18.12 -22.90 6.18
CA TRP A 362 -16.98 -23.48 5.46
C TRP A 362 -16.65 -22.69 4.19
N VAL A 363 -17.65 -22.39 3.35
CA VAL A 363 -17.48 -21.59 2.13
C VAL A 363 -16.97 -20.20 2.49
N SER A 364 -17.59 -19.52 3.46
CA SER A 364 -17.21 -18.18 3.88
C SER A 364 -15.78 -18.10 4.43
N ARG A 365 -15.33 -19.13 5.17
CA ARG A 365 -13.96 -19.21 5.69
C ARG A 365 -12.96 -19.50 4.58
N ARG A 366 -13.29 -20.39 3.64
CA ARG A 366 -12.44 -20.72 2.49
C ARG A 366 -12.20 -19.53 1.57
N THR A 367 -13.18 -18.64 1.41
CA THR A 367 -13.03 -17.42 0.60
C THR A 367 -12.29 -16.29 1.33
N ALA A 368 -12.47 -16.15 2.66
CA ALA A 368 -11.86 -15.05 3.41
C ALA A 368 -10.39 -15.30 3.82
N THR A 369 -9.96 -16.56 3.96
CA THR A 369 -8.60 -16.88 4.45
C THR A 369 -7.49 -16.38 3.50
N PRO A 370 -7.57 -16.58 2.17
CA PRO A 370 -6.57 -16.05 1.24
C PRO A 370 -6.50 -14.51 1.24
N LEU A 371 -7.64 -13.82 1.38
CA LEU A 371 -7.70 -12.35 1.50
C LEU A 371 -6.98 -11.83 2.76
N GLN A 372 -7.10 -12.54 3.89
CA GLN A 372 -6.38 -12.18 5.11
C GLN A 372 -4.87 -12.41 4.98
N ALA A 373 -4.45 -13.47 4.28
CA ALA A 373 -3.05 -13.70 3.97
C ALA A 373 -2.48 -12.57 3.09
N LEU A 374 -3.21 -12.17 2.05
CA LEU A 374 -2.82 -11.03 1.19
C LEU A 374 -2.75 -9.71 1.94
N THR A 375 -3.66 -9.48 2.89
CA THR A 375 -3.63 -8.27 3.73
C THR A 375 -2.34 -8.22 4.57
N ARG A 376 -1.94 -9.35 5.16
CA ARG A 376 -0.67 -9.44 5.91
C ARG A 376 0.54 -9.27 4.99
N GLU A 377 0.51 -9.84 3.79
CA GLU A 377 1.56 -9.66 2.78
C GLU A 377 1.74 -8.16 2.45
N ALA A 378 0.64 -7.45 2.21
CA ALA A 378 0.65 -6.01 1.96
C ALA A 378 1.19 -5.21 3.16
N GLU A 379 0.82 -5.56 4.39
CA GLU A 379 1.38 -4.96 5.60
C GLU A 379 2.89 -5.19 5.71
N ARG A 380 3.41 -6.36 5.37
CA ARG A 380 4.85 -6.63 5.39
C ARG A 380 5.61 -5.80 4.35
N ILE A 381 5.08 -5.73 3.12
CA ILE A 381 5.62 -4.87 2.06
C ILE A 381 5.65 -3.41 2.52
N GLN A 382 4.59 -2.91 3.19
CA GLN A 382 4.55 -1.56 3.74
C GLN A 382 5.66 -1.30 4.78
N HIS A 383 6.08 -2.33 5.53
CA HIS A 383 7.16 -2.24 6.50
C HIS A 383 8.53 -2.64 5.90
N PHE A 384 8.65 -2.72 4.57
CA PHE A 384 9.88 -3.09 3.85
C PHE A 384 10.43 -4.48 4.21
N ASP A 385 9.57 -5.41 4.65
CA ASP A 385 9.93 -6.81 4.91
C ASP A 385 9.57 -7.67 3.71
N PHE A 386 10.59 -8.05 2.94
CA PHE A 386 10.47 -8.83 1.72
C PHE A 386 10.87 -10.30 1.88
N THR A 387 11.01 -10.80 3.12
CA THR A 387 11.38 -12.19 3.39
C THR A 387 10.37 -13.21 2.84
N ALA A 388 10.81 -14.45 2.59
CA ALA A 388 10.00 -15.47 1.93
C ALA A 388 8.70 -15.78 2.69
N SER A 389 7.56 -15.68 1.99
CA SER A 389 6.22 -16.07 2.43
C SER A 389 5.66 -17.15 1.51
N LYS A 390 4.79 -18.02 2.04
CA LYS A 390 4.14 -19.07 1.24
C LYS A 390 2.99 -18.45 0.46
N GLU A 391 2.98 -18.60 -0.86
CA GLU A 391 1.93 -18.03 -1.72
C GLU A 391 0.55 -18.58 -1.32
N PRO A 392 -0.46 -17.72 -1.09
CA PRO A 392 -1.80 -18.18 -0.75
C PRO A 392 -2.52 -18.67 -2.00
N GLU A 393 -2.63 -19.99 -2.15
CA GLU A 393 -3.45 -20.60 -3.19
C GLU A 393 -4.94 -20.33 -2.94
N SER A 394 -5.63 -19.78 -3.95
CA SER A 394 -7.06 -19.50 -3.90
C SER A 394 -7.80 -20.24 -5.00
N ALA A 395 -8.96 -20.81 -4.67
CA ALA A 395 -9.87 -21.39 -5.66
C ALA A 395 -10.63 -20.32 -6.47
N ILE A 396 -10.59 -19.06 -6.02
CA ILE A 396 -11.17 -17.90 -6.72
C ILE A 396 -10.07 -17.26 -7.56
N ARG A 397 -10.28 -17.24 -8.89
CA ARG A 397 -9.32 -16.75 -9.88
C ARG A 397 -8.87 -15.31 -9.61
N GLU A 398 -9.79 -14.42 -9.25
CA GLU A 398 -9.49 -13.00 -9.00
C GLU A 398 -8.57 -12.83 -7.78
N ILE A 399 -8.75 -13.65 -6.75
CA ILE A 399 -7.93 -13.61 -5.53
C ILE A 399 -6.56 -14.24 -5.81
N ASP A 400 -6.51 -15.30 -6.62
CA ASP A 400 -5.28 -15.95 -7.04
C ASP A 400 -4.43 -15.04 -7.96
N ASP A 401 -5.06 -14.35 -8.90
CA ASP A 401 -4.40 -13.34 -9.75
C ASP A 401 -3.85 -12.17 -8.93
N LEU A 402 -4.60 -11.70 -7.94
CA LEU A 402 -4.13 -10.69 -6.98
C LEU A 402 -2.95 -11.21 -6.15
N ALA A 403 -2.98 -12.47 -5.71
CA ALA A 403 -1.88 -13.09 -4.98
C ALA A 403 -0.59 -13.18 -5.78
N ARG A 404 -0.67 -13.64 -7.04
CA ARG A 404 0.47 -13.66 -7.96
C ARG A 404 1.03 -12.27 -8.20
N THR A 405 0.17 -11.27 -8.35
CA THR A 405 0.58 -9.88 -8.61
C THR A 405 1.25 -9.26 -7.37
N MET A 406 0.72 -9.49 -6.16
CA MET A 406 1.36 -9.04 -4.92
C MET A 406 2.70 -9.75 -4.67
N SER A 407 2.80 -11.05 -4.95
CA SER A 407 4.05 -11.82 -4.84
C SER A 407 5.11 -11.28 -5.79
N GLY A 408 4.74 -11.04 -7.06
CA GLY A 408 5.61 -10.39 -8.04
C GLY A 408 6.09 -9.01 -7.57
N MET A 409 5.19 -8.17 -7.06
CA MET A 409 5.55 -6.85 -6.52
C MET A 409 6.51 -6.94 -5.32
N ARG A 410 6.29 -7.87 -4.39
CA ARG A 410 7.19 -8.10 -3.24
C ARG A 410 8.59 -8.45 -3.70
N LEU A 411 8.71 -9.37 -4.67
CA LEU A 411 9.99 -9.82 -5.19
C LEU A 411 10.74 -8.67 -5.90
N THR A 412 10.04 -7.91 -6.74
CA THR A 412 10.59 -6.75 -7.45
C THR A 412 11.09 -5.67 -6.49
N LEU A 413 10.28 -5.28 -5.50
CA LEU A 413 10.68 -4.29 -4.49
C LEU A 413 11.83 -4.78 -3.61
N GLY A 414 11.82 -6.06 -3.22
CA GLY A 414 12.89 -6.67 -2.44
C GLY A 414 14.23 -6.66 -3.18
N ASN A 415 14.23 -7.06 -4.45
CA ASN A 415 15.41 -7.03 -5.30
C ASN A 415 15.92 -5.60 -5.50
N PHE A 416 15.03 -4.65 -5.79
CA PHE A 416 15.38 -3.23 -5.93
C PHE A 416 16.04 -2.65 -4.66
N MET A 417 15.45 -2.90 -3.49
CA MET A 417 15.98 -2.39 -2.21
C MET A 417 17.30 -3.04 -1.79
N ASN A 418 17.47 -4.33 -2.05
CA ASN A 418 18.74 -5.01 -1.76
C ASN A 418 19.85 -4.50 -2.65
N MET A 419 19.57 -4.32 -3.95
CA MET A 419 20.53 -3.77 -4.89
C MET A 419 20.87 -2.31 -4.58
N GLY A 420 19.88 -1.46 -4.29
CA GLY A 420 20.12 -0.07 -3.88
C GLY A 420 21.06 0.04 -2.68
N ARG A 421 20.94 -0.87 -1.68
CA ARG A 421 21.86 -0.94 -0.54
C ARG A 421 23.26 -1.42 -0.93
N ALA A 422 23.35 -2.44 -1.79
CA ALA A 422 24.63 -2.96 -2.26
C ALA A 422 25.42 -1.91 -3.07
N LEU A 423 24.73 -1.14 -3.92
CA LEU A 423 25.33 -0.08 -4.73
C LEU A 423 25.75 1.12 -3.87
N ALA A 424 24.93 1.53 -2.89
CA ALA A 424 25.24 2.67 -2.03
C ALA A 424 26.42 2.43 -1.08
N ALA A 425 26.74 1.17 -0.77
CA ALA A 425 27.86 0.80 0.11
C ALA A 425 29.21 0.74 -0.62
N GLU A 426 29.22 0.83 -1.96
CA GLU A 426 30.44 0.71 -2.75
C GLU A 426 31.06 2.09 -2.98
N HIS A 427 32.29 2.26 -2.48
CA HIS A 427 33.02 3.53 -2.53
C HIS A 427 34.03 3.61 -3.68
N ARG A 428 34.31 2.49 -4.36
CA ARG A 428 35.28 2.42 -5.45
C ARG A 428 34.56 2.32 -6.78
N PHE A 429 34.93 3.19 -7.72
CA PHE A 429 34.30 3.26 -9.05
C PHE A 429 34.36 1.91 -9.79
N ASP A 430 35.54 1.29 -9.91
CA ASP A 430 35.70 0.01 -10.62
C ASP A 430 34.90 -1.15 -10.00
N SER A 431 34.86 -1.20 -8.67
CA SER A 431 34.07 -2.17 -7.92
C SER A 431 32.57 -1.92 -8.12
N LEU A 432 32.13 -0.65 -8.13
CA LEU A 432 30.73 -0.28 -8.36
C LEU A 432 30.26 -0.72 -9.75
N ILE A 433 31.01 -0.40 -10.81
CA ILE A 433 30.69 -0.77 -12.19
C ILE A 433 30.53 -2.29 -12.32
N SER A 434 31.47 -3.06 -11.75
CA SER A 434 31.42 -4.53 -11.77
C SER A 434 30.19 -5.06 -11.05
N ARG A 435 29.89 -4.49 -9.88
CA ARG A 435 28.77 -4.89 -9.04
C ARG A 435 27.42 -4.55 -9.65
N ILE A 436 27.28 -3.39 -10.30
CA ILE A 436 26.10 -3.00 -11.07
C ILE A 436 25.80 -4.05 -12.14
N LEU A 437 26.79 -4.43 -12.95
CA LEU A 437 26.58 -5.38 -14.03
C LEU A 437 26.22 -6.77 -13.51
N HIS A 438 26.94 -7.28 -12.50
CA HIS A 438 26.71 -8.61 -11.95
C HIS A 438 25.35 -8.73 -11.24
N GLU A 439 25.02 -7.76 -10.39
CA GLU A 439 23.74 -7.76 -9.69
C GLU A 439 22.58 -7.60 -10.68
N THR A 440 22.73 -6.76 -11.72
CA THR A 440 21.65 -6.53 -12.68
C THR A 440 21.41 -7.74 -13.56
N THR A 441 22.48 -8.36 -14.09
CA THR A 441 22.39 -9.60 -14.88
C THR A 441 21.77 -10.74 -14.08
N SER A 442 22.12 -10.87 -12.78
CA SER A 442 21.50 -11.82 -11.87
C SER A 442 20.00 -11.53 -11.65
N ALA A 443 19.64 -10.28 -11.37
CA ALA A 443 18.26 -9.87 -11.06
C ALA A 443 17.29 -10.08 -12.23
N VAL A 444 17.75 -9.88 -13.47
CA VAL A 444 16.95 -10.05 -14.68
C VAL A 444 17.15 -11.41 -15.35
N GLN A 445 17.95 -12.29 -14.74
CA GLN A 445 18.35 -13.59 -15.28
C GLN A 445 18.86 -13.50 -16.72
N ALA A 446 19.77 -12.55 -16.96
CA ALA A 446 20.45 -12.39 -18.23
C ALA A 446 21.60 -13.42 -18.35
N THR A 447 21.83 -13.90 -19.57
CA THR A 447 22.90 -14.83 -19.92
C THR A 447 24.26 -14.12 -19.99
N GLY A 448 24.23 -12.81 -20.22
CA GLY A 448 25.40 -11.92 -20.20
C GLY A 448 24.97 -10.46 -20.33
N GLY A 449 25.96 -9.58 -20.25
CA GLY A 449 25.74 -8.14 -20.35
C GLY A 449 27.04 -7.36 -20.46
N CYS A 450 26.93 -6.10 -20.86
CA CYS A 450 28.04 -5.16 -20.93
C CYS A 450 27.55 -3.77 -20.51
N LEU A 451 28.38 -3.08 -19.75
CA LEU A 451 28.17 -1.70 -19.35
C LEU A 451 29.07 -0.81 -20.21
N TYR A 452 28.46 0.10 -20.96
CA TYR A 452 29.14 1.10 -21.77
C TYR A 452 28.98 2.46 -21.12
N LEU A 453 30.05 3.23 -21.03
CA LEU A 453 30.01 4.63 -20.57
C LEU A 453 30.50 5.57 -21.66
N ALA A 454 29.99 6.80 -21.65
CA ALA A 454 30.40 7.85 -22.57
C ALA A 454 31.75 8.46 -22.10
N GLN A 455 32.75 8.37 -22.98
CA GLN A 455 34.06 9.02 -22.84
C GLN A 455 34.35 9.77 -24.15
N ASP A 456 34.59 11.08 -24.09
CA ASP A 456 34.93 11.93 -25.25
C ASP A 456 34.01 11.77 -26.48
N GLN A 457 32.70 11.71 -26.24
CA GLN A 457 31.65 11.47 -27.25
C GLN A 457 31.64 10.07 -27.90
N GLN A 458 32.45 9.14 -27.41
CA GLN A 458 32.44 7.73 -27.81
C GLN A 458 31.93 6.84 -26.68
N MET A 459 31.27 5.74 -27.02
CA MET A 459 30.82 4.73 -26.06
C MET A 459 31.91 3.68 -25.90
N VAL A 460 32.40 3.52 -24.67
CA VAL A 460 33.48 2.59 -24.34
C VAL A 460 32.96 1.55 -23.36
N ALA A 461 33.27 0.28 -23.60
CA ALA A 461 32.95 -0.80 -22.69
C ALA A 461 33.82 -0.66 -21.43
N VAL A 462 33.18 -0.59 -20.26
CA VAL A 462 33.88 -0.49 -18.96
C VAL A 462 33.81 -1.80 -18.19
N ASN A 463 32.84 -2.67 -18.49
CA ASN A 463 32.73 -3.99 -17.90
C ASN A 463 31.85 -4.89 -18.75
N ALA A 464 32.15 -6.18 -18.81
CA ALA A 464 31.38 -7.16 -19.57
C ALA A 464 31.43 -8.53 -18.91
N CYS A 465 30.33 -9.27 -19.02
CA CYS A 465 30.22 -10.63 -18.51
C CYS A 465 29.42 -11.51 -19.47
N TRP A 466 29.79 -12.79 -19.54
CA TRP A 466 29.16 -13.80 -20.38
C TRP A 466 29.13 -15.15 -19.66
N LEU A 467 27.96 -15.82 -19.62
CA LEU A 467 27.75 -17.11 -18.96
C LEU A 467 28.30 -17.17 -17.51
N GLN A 468 28.10 -16.09 -16.74
CA GLN A 468 28.59 -15.92 -15.37
C GLN A 468 30.13 -15.80 -15.20
N GLY A 469 30.88 -15.63 -16.29
CA GLY A 469 32.30 -15.27 -16.25
C GLY A 469 32.56 -13.84 -16.76
N ASP A 470 33.65 -13.23 -16.31
CA ASP A 470 34.09 -11.92 -16.81
C ASP A 470 34.61 -12.06 -18.25
N LEU A 471 34.23 -11.11 -19.10
CA LEU A 471 34.64 -11.04 -20.49
C LEU A 471 35.56 -9.81 -20.69
N PRO A 472 36.72 -9.94 -21.35
CA PRO A 472 37.60 -8.81 -21.61
C PRO A 472 36.91 -7.72 -22.43
N ILE A 473 36.96 -6.47 -21.97
CA ILE A 473 36.26 -5.32 -22.57
C ILE A 473 36.70 -5.06 -24.02
N GLU A 474 37.92 -5.44 -24.41
CA GLU A 474 38.42 -5.28 -25.78
C GLU A 474 37.69 -6.19 -26.78
N GLN A 475 37.06 -7.27 -26.29
CA GLN A 475 36.31 -8.22 -27.12
C GLN A 475 34.88 -7.74 -27.41
N VAL A 476 34.41 -6.69 -26.74
CA VAL A 476 33.05 -6.16 -26.86
C VAL A 476 33.05 -4.67 -27.19
N PRO A 477 33.62 -4.27 -28.35
CA PRO A 477 33.62 -2.88 -28.76
C PRO A 477 32.20 -2.42 -29.10
N TRP A 478 31.94 -1.11 -28.94
CA TRP A 478 30.71 -0.50 -29.38
C TRP A 478 30.53 -0.69 -30.90
N GLN A 479 29.45 -1.34 -31.31
CA GLN A 479 29.14 -1.59 -32.73
C GLN A 479 28.06 -0.62 -33.25
N PRO A 480 28.42 0.36 -34.10
CA PRO A 480 27.45 1.32 -34.63
C PRO A 480 26.38 0.70 -35.54
N ALA A 481 26.62 -0.50 -36.07
CA ALA A 481 25.66 -1.20 -36.93
C ALA A 481 24.49 -1.81 -36.14
N LEU A 482 24.76 -2.32 -34.94
CA LEU A 482 23.74 -2.86 -34.02
C LEU A 482 23.16 -1.75 -33.13
N PHE A 483 24.01 -0.81 -32.70
CA PHE A 483 23.69 0.26 -31.75
C PHE A 483 23.58 1.65 -32.38
N GLY A 484 23.28 1.73 -33.68
CA GLY A 484 23.33 2.95 -34.50
C GLY A 484 22.34 4.07 -34.10
N THR A 485 22.03 4.97 -35.04
CA THR A 485 21.26 6.22 -34.82
C THR A 485 19.90 6.07 -34.15
N GLN A 486 19.30 4.87 -34.09
CA GLN A 486 18.07 4.60 -33.32
C GLN A 486 18.27 4.53 -31.80
N VAL A 487 19.48 4.19 -31.33
CA VAL A 487 19.81 4.08 -29.91
C VAL A 487 20.01 5.46 -29.27
N ALA A 488 20.27 6.51 -30.04
CA ALA A 488 20.64 7.84 -29.55
C ALA A 488 19.62 8.54 -28.62
N ALA A 489 18.41 7.99 -28.44
CA ALA A 489 17.43 8.52 -27.49
C ALA A 489 16.61 7.48 -26.71
N ASN A 490 16.41 6.26 -27.21
CA ASN A 490 15.44 5.32 -26.67
C ASN A 490 16.02 3.91 -26.43
N ARG A 491 15.37 3.17 -25.53
CA ARG A 491 15.59 1.73 -25.30
C ARG A 491 15.51 0.95 -26.62
N LEU A 492 16.45 0.05 -26.83
CA LEU A 492 16.43 -0.94 -27.90
C LEU A 492 16.06 -2.31 -27.33
N SER A 493 15.07 -2.99 -27.91
CA SER A 493 14.76 -4.41 -27.67
C SER A 493 14.69 -5.10 -29.01
N VAL A 494 15.56 -6.08 -29.25
CA VAL A 494 15.62 -6.81 -30.52
C VAL A 494 15.86 -8.29 -30.25
N GLY A 495 14.98 -9.14 -30.79
CA GLY A 495 15.21 -10.57 -30.86
C GLY A 495 16.34 -10.91 -31.83
N ILE A 496 17.33 -11.66 -31.37
CA ILE A 496 18.45 -12.15 -32.17
C ILE A 496 18.34 -13.67 -32.37
N ASP A 497 18.41 -14.07 -33.64
CA ASP A 497 18.58 -15.45 -34.07
C ASP A 497 20.06 -15.79 -34.33
N GLN A 498 20.34 -17.02 -34.73
CA GLN A 498 21.71 -17.51 -34.94
C GLN A 498 22.48 -16.68 -35.99
N THR A 499 21.79 -16.21 -37.02
CA THR A 499 22.33 -15.35 -38.08
C THR A 499 22.70 -13.97 -37.54
N GLY A 500 21.80 -13.35 -36.78
CA GLY A 500 22.07 -12.07 -36.11
C GLY A 500 23.21 -12.16 -35.11
N TRP A 501 23.31 -13.28 -34.38
CA TRP A 501 24.40 -13.51 -33.42
C TRP A 501 25.77 -13.59 -34.12
N GLN A 502 25.87 -14.32 -35.23
CA GLN A 502 27.13 -14.39 -35.97
C GLN A 502 27.52 -13.06 -36.61
N GLN A 503 26.53 -12.25 -37.02
CA GLN A 503 26.78 -10.98 -37.67
C GLN A 503 27.25 -9.89 -36.67
N TYR A 504 26.63 -9.81 -35.49
CA TYR A 504 26.86 -8.69 -34.56
C TYR A 504 27.52 -9.10 -33.23
N MET A 505 27.47 -10.38 -32.84
CA MET A 505 27.91 -10.83 -31.51
C MET A 505 28.91 -11.98 -31.55
N SER A 506 29.57 -12.20 -32.68
CA SER A 506 30.55 -13.29 -32.85
C SER A 506 31.71 -13.25 -31.85
N SER A 507 32.04 -12.08 -31.31
CA SER A 507 33.10 -11.90 -30.31
C SER A 507 32.69 -12.26 -28.87
N TRP A 508 31.40 -12.42 -28.58
CA TRP A 508 30.90 -12.77 -27.24
C TRP A 508 30.96 -14.26 -26.94
N GLY A 509 31.04 -15.11 -27.96
CA GLY A 509 31.11 -16.57 -27.83
C GLY A 509 30.07 -17.32 -28.64
N SER A 510 29.82 -18.58 -28.27
CA SER A 510 28.85 -19.46 -28.95
C SER A 510 27.41 -18.98 -28.78
N PHE A 511 26.60 -19.12 -29.83
CA PHE A 511 25.18 -18.75 -29.81
C PHE A 511 24.42 -19.47 -28.68
N PRO A 512 23.80 -18.74 -27.74
CA PRO A 512 23.12 -19.34 -26.58
C PRO A 512 21.72 -19.92 -26.90
N GLY A 513 21.21 -19.71 -28.11
CA GLY A 513 19.81 -19.93 -28.47
C GLY A 513 19.09 -18.60 -28.77
N PRO A 514 17.83 -18.64 -29.23
CA PRO A 514 17.04 -17.43 -29.47
C PRO A 514 17.05 -16.56 -28.20
N SER A 515 17.42 -15.30 -28.35
CA SER A 515 17.64 -14.39 -27.23
C SER A 515 17.12 -13.00 -27.55
N GLU A 516 16.70 -12.27 -26.54
CA GLU A 516 16.30 -10.87 -26.66
C GLU A 516 17.45 -9.99 -26.18
N LEU A 517 17.92 -9.08 -27.03
CA LEU A 517 18.88 -8.07 -26.66
C LEU A 517 18.17 -6.82 -26.17
N VAL A 518 18.55 -6.36 -24.98
CA VAL A 518 18.05 -5.11 -24.40
C VAL A 518 19.22 -4.15 -24.20
N ALA A 519 19.15 -2.98 -24.83
CA ALA A 519 20.07 -1.88 -24.56
C ALA A 519 19.29 -0.75 -23.86
N GLU A 520 19.57 -0.55 -22.58
CA GLU A 520 18.93 0.45 -21.74
C GLU A 520 19.82 1.70 -21.60
N PRO A 521 19.33 2.90 -21.92
CA PRO A 521 20.09 4.13 -21.72
C PRO A 521 20.26 4.43 -20.23
N LEU A 522 21.49 4.66 -19.81
CA LEU A 522 21.81 5.19 -18.48
C LEU A 522 21.75 6.72 -18.57
N ARG A 523 20.74 7.30 -17.93
CA ARG A 523 20.53 8.75 -17.89
C ARG A 523 20.73 9.27 -16.47
N ASN A 524 21.45 10.39 -16.35
CA ASN A 524 21.58 11.07 -15.08
C ASN A 524 20.29 11.82 -14.71
N HIS A 525 20.28 12.47 -13.54
CA HIS A 525 19.14 13.27 -13.05
C HIS A 525 18.73 14.43 -13.99
N ARG A 526 19.61 14.86 -14.90
CA ARG A 526 19.36 15.89 -15.92
C ARG A 526 18.89 15.32 -17.25
N GLN A 527 18.60 14.02 -17.31
CA GLN A 527 18.26 13.28 -18.53
C GLN A 527 19.39 13.21 -19.57
N GLU A 528 20.62 13.54 -19.19
CA GLU A 528 21.80 13.40 -20.05
C GLU A 528 22.23 11.94 -20.09
N LEU A 529 22.58 11.46 -21.28
CA LEU A 529 23.02 10.09 -21.50
C LEU A 529 24.47 9.93 -21.04
N ILE A 530 24.69 9.12 -20.01
CA ILE A 530 26.03 8.83 -19.48
C ILE A 530 26.57 7.47 -19.95
N GLY A 531 25.71 6.61 -20.49
CA GLY A 531 26.09 5.28 -20.95
C GLY A 531 24.94 4.39 -21.38
N TYR A 532 25.22 3.11 -21.64
CA TYR A 532 24.22 2.07 -21.90
C TYR A 532 24.49 0.83 -21.07
N LEU A 533 23.42 0.26 -20.53
CA LEU A 533 23.42 -1.07 -19.96
C LEU A 533 22.87 -2.04 -21.01
N PHE A 534 23.74 -2.89 -21.52
CA PHE A 534 23.41 -3.91 -22.51
C PHE A 534 23.26 -5.26 -21.85
N LEU A 535 22.15 -5.95 -22.10
CA LEU A 535 21.79 -7.22 -21.48
C LEU A 535 21.28 -8.20 -22.54
N ILE A 536 21.67 -9.47 -22.38
CA ILE A 536 21.29 -10.58 -23.26
C ILE A 536 20.35 -11.47 -22.47
N LEU A 537 19.06 -11.41 -22.78
CA LEU A 537 18.03 -12.20 -22.11
C LEU A 537 17.73 -13.48 -22.92
N PRO A 538 17.56 -14.64 -22.27
CA PRO A 538 17.05 -15.83 -22.95
C PRO A 538 15.60 -15.60 -23.45
N GLU A 539 15.17 -16.37 -24.46
CA GLU A 539 13.80 -16.32 -24.98
C GLU A 539 12.77 -16.48 -23.85
N CYS A 540 11.85 -15.52 -23.75
CA CYS A 540 10.82 -15.51 -22.72
C CYS A 540 9.49 -15.05 -23.32
N SER A 541 8.39 -15.27 -22.57
CA SER A 541 7.07 -14.86 -23.05
C SER A 541 6.99 -13.32 -23.16
N PRO A 542 6.15 -12.76 -24.06
CA PRO A 542 6.01 -11.30 -24.19
C PRO A 542 5.67 -10.58 -22.88
N ARG A 543 4.93 -11.26 -21.99
CA ARG A 543 4.56 -10.73 -20.67
C ARG A 543 5.76 -10.70 -19.70
N GLU A 544 6.62 -11.72 -19.74
CA GLU A 544 7.86 -11.75 -18.94
C GLU A 544 8.87 -10.73 -19.44
N LEU A 545 8.99 -10.56 -20.76
CA LEU A 545 9.89 -9.58 -21.36
C LEU A 545 9.54 -8.16 -20.88
N VAL A 546 8.26 -7.76 -20.93
CA VAL A 546 7.81 -6.47 -20.41
C VAL A 546 8.17 -6.30 -18.93
N SER A 547 7.97 -7.34 -18.11
CA SER A 547 8.31 -7.30 -16.68
C SER A 547 9.81 -7.15 -16.43
N ARG A 548 10.66 -7.86 -17.18
CA ARG A 548 12.13 -7.76 -17.07
C ARG A 548 12.60 -6.39 -17.52
N ILE A 549 12.05 -5.87 -18.61
CA ILE A 549 12.35 -4.53 -19.12
C ILE A 549 12.02 -3.45 -18.09
N SER A 550 10.87 -3.51 -17.41
CA SER A 550 10.54 -2.54 -16.34
C SER A 550 11.51 -2.61 -15.16
N LEU A 551 12.01 -3.80 -14.83
CA LEU A 551 13.05 -3.95 -13.81
C LEU A 551 14.38 -3.35 -14.29
N ILE A 552 14.79 -3.63 -15.53
CA ILE A 552 16.00 -3.06 -16.15
C ILE A 552 15.96 -1.53 -16.11
N GLU A 553 14.83 -0.91 -16.46
CA GLU A 553 14.63 0.54 -16.41
C GLU A 553 14.86 1.12 -15.01
N ALA A 554 14.23 0.50 -14.00
CA ALA A 554 14.36 0.94 -12.62
C ALA A 554 15.80 0.82 -12.13
N LEU A 555 16.48 -0.27 -12.48
CA LEU A 555 17.88 -0.52 -12.10
C LEU A 555 18.86 0.38 -12.84
N ALA A 556 18.60 0.67 -14.11
CA ALA A 556 19.38 1.59 -14.92
C ALA A 556 19.37 3.01 -14.33
N GLY A 557 18.22 3.51 -13.88
CA GLY A 557 18.12 4.82 -13.23
C GLY A 557 18.93 4.93 -11.93
N THR A 558 18.85 3.91 -11.06
CA THR A 558 19.64 3.88 -9.81
C THR A 558 21.13 3.70 -10.08
N SER A 559 21.49 2.86 -11.05
CA SER A 559 22.88 2.61 -11.45
C SER A 559 23.51 3.86 -12.03
N ALA A 560 22.79 4.56 -12.93
CA ALA A 560 23.26 5.79 -13.53
C ALA A 560 23.56 6.87 -12.47
N SER A 561 22.68 7.00 -11.48
CA SER A 561 22.87 7.96 -10.38
C SER A 561 24.07 7.60 -9.49
N ALA A 562 24.29 6.30 -9.22
CA ALA A 562 25.42 5.84 -8.43
C ALA A 562 26.76 6.05 -9.16
N ILE A 563 26.80 5.71 -10.45
CA ILE A 563 27.97 5.91 -11.33
C ILE A 563 28.34 7.39 -11.38
N GLU A 564 27.36 8.26 -11.63
CA GLU A 564 27.58 9.71 -11.71
C GLU A 564 28.09 10.27 -10.38
N ASN A 565 27.50 9.88 -9.26
CA ASN A 565 27.94 10.35 -7.95
C ASN A 565 29.38 9.93 -7.65
N GLN A 566 29.75 8.68 -7.93
CA GLN A 566 31.13 8.22 -7.71
C GLN A 566 32.12 8.90 -8.66
N ARG A 567 31.74 9.09 -9.94
CA ARG A 567 32.54 9.82 -10.91
C ARG A 567 32.77 11.27 -10.48
N LEU A 568 31.72 11.97 -10.03
CA LEU A 568 31.80 13.35 -9.54
C LEU A 568 32.67 13.47 -8.28
N LEU A 569 32.67 12.47 -7.40
CA LEU A 569 33.55 12.44 -6.21
C LEU A 569 35.01 12.27 -6.63
N GLU A 570 35.29 11.34 -7.54
CA GLU A 570 36.64 11.11 -8.08
C GLU A 570 37.17 12.34 -8.82
N GLU A 571 36.35 12.96 -9.68
CA GLU A 571 36.72 14.20 -10.39
C GLU A 571 36.98 15.36 -9.41
N GLN A 572 36.21 15.48 -8.33
CA GLN A 572 36.47 16.48 -7.27
C GLN A 572 37.78 16.21 -6.54
N LYS A 573 38.09 14.95 -6.22
CA LYS A 573 39.34 14.55 -5.57
C LYS A 573 40.55 14.87 -6.45
N GLN A 574 40.50 14.48 -7.73
CA GLN A 574 41.56 14.79 -8.70
C GLN A 574 41.76 16.29 -8.90
N LEU A 575 40.68 17.07 -8.92
CA LEU A 575 40.76 18.53 -9.00
C LEU A 575 41.42 19.13 -7.75
N LEU A 576 41.07 18.65 -6.55
CA LEU A 576 41.67 19.09 -5.30
C LEU A 576 43.17 18.76 -5.26
N GLU A 577 43.55 17.53 -5.61
CA GLU A 577 44.96 17.10 -5.69
C GLU A 577 45.74 17.98 -6.68
N SER A 578 45.22 18.16 -7.89
CA SER A 578 45.84 19.02 -8.91
C SER A 578 45.99 20.47 -8.44
N PHE A 579 45.02 20.98 -7.67
CA PHE A 579 45.08 22.32 -7.09
C PHE A 579 46.14 22.44 -5.99
N ILE A 580 46.27 21.42 -5.14
CA ILE A 580 47.31 21.33 -4.10
C ILE A 580 48.69 21.31 -4.74
N GLU A 581 48.91 20.45 -5.73
CA GLU A 581 50.18 20.37 -6.46
C GLU A 581 50.52 21.69 -7.17
N LEU A 582 49.53 22.35 -7.79
CA LEU A 582 49.71 23.65 -8.44
C LEU A 582 50.08 24.74 -7.42
N MET A 583 49.43 24.77 -6.26
CA MET A 583 49.73 25.73 -5.20
C MET A 583 51.14 25.50 -4.65
N ALA A 584 51.51 24.26 -4.34
CA ALA A 584 52.84 23.90 -3.87
C ALA A 584 53.91 24.27 -4.91
N GLY A 585 53.67 23.93 -6.19
CA GLY A 585 54.56 24.29 -7.29
C GLY A 585 54.70 25.80 -7.51
N ALA A 586 53.64 26.58 -7.32
CA ALA A 586 53.70 28.04 -7.40
C ALA A 586 54.50 28.67 -6.25
N ILE A 587 54.44 28.07 -5.06
CA ILE A 587 55.24 28.50 -3.90
C ILE A 587 56.71 28.16 -4.14
N ASP A 588 57.00 26.96 -4.65
CA ASP A 588 58.35 26.55 -5.06
C ASP A 588 58.93 27.42 -6.19
N ALA A 589 58.09 27.99 -7.07
CA ALA A 589 58.55 28.88 -8.14
C ALA A 589 58.89 30.31 -7.66
N LYS A 590 58.45 30.70 -6.46
CA LYS A 590 58.66 32.06 -5.92
C LYS A 590 60.13 32.33 -5.58
N SER A 591 60.87 31.31 -5.16
CA SER A 591 62.32 31.37 -5.01
C SER A 591 62.95 30.45 -6.05
N PRO A 592 63.99 30.88 -6.80
CA PRO A 592 64.66 30.05 -7.81
C PRO A 592 65.27 28.73 -7.29
N TYR A 593 65.19 28.48 -5.98
CA TYR A 593 66.00 27.53 -5.21
C TYR A 593 65.15 26.49 -4.45
N THR A 594 63.85 26.48 -4.72
CA THR A 594 62.88 25.48 -4.22
C THR A 594 62.40 24.56 -5.34
N GLY A 595 63.10 24.51 -6.48
CA GLY A 595 62.68 23.81 -7.70
C GLY A 595 62.48 22.30 -7.50
N GLY A 596 61.26 21.91 -7.09
CA GLY A 596 60.88 20.54 -6.83
C GLY A 596 61.05 20.08 -5.37
N HIS A 597 61.35 20.98 -4.43
CA HIS A 597 61.42 20.65 -3.00
C HIS A 597 60.08 20.08 -2.50
N CYS A 598 58.98 20.81 -2.75
CA CYS A 598 57.65 20.35 -2.37
C CYS A 598 57.20 19.12 -3.17
N GLN A 599 57.89 18.73 -4.23
CA GLN A 599 57.64 17.49 -4.99
C GLN A 599 58.45 16.29 -4.44
N ARG A 600 59.64 16.54 -3.88
CA ARG A 600 60.56 15.49 -3.39
C ARG A 600 60.33 15.11 -1.93
N VAL A 601 59.93 16.05 -1.08
CA VAL A 601 59.58 15.77 0.32
C VAL A 601 58.41 14.78 0.45
N PRO A 602 57.32 14.86 -0.35
CA PRO A 602 56.27 13.84 -0.36
C PRO A 602 56.78 12.42 -0.68
N GLU A 603 57.72 12.28 -1.62
CA GLU A 603 58.29 10.97 -1.99
C GLU A 603 59.08 10.37 -0.82
N LEU A 604 59.95 11.16 -0.16
CA LEU A 604 60.69 10.72 1.03
C LEU A 604 59.74 10.37 2.19
N THR A 605 58.73 11.21 2.41
CA THR A 605 57.69 11.01 3.44
C THR A 605 56.96 9.69 3.19
N LYS A 606 56.56 9.43 1.94
CA LYS A 606 55.91 8.19 1.53
C LYS A 606 56.81 6.98 1.79
N MET A 607 58.06 6.99 1.30
CA MET A 607 59.00 5.87 1.49
C MET A 607 59.23 5.54 2.97
N LEU A 608 59.42 6.56 3.82
CA LEU A 608 59.64 6.37 5.25
C LEU A 608 58.38 5.89 5.97
N THR A 609 57.20 6.36 5.56
CA THR A 609 55.92 5.90 6.09
C THR A 609 55.63 4.46 5.70
N GLU A 610 55.93 4.06 4.46
CA GLU A 610 55.80 2.68 3.99
C GLU A 610 56.71 1.75 4.79
N ALA A 611 57.96 2.16 5.02
CA ALA A 611 58.91 1.41 5.85
C ALA A 611 58.45 1.29 7.31
N ALA A 612 57.85 2.35 7.87
CA ALA A 612 57.31 2.34 9.23
C ALA A 612 56.11 1.38 9.35
N CYS A 613 55.16 1.44 8.41
CA CYS A 613 54.00 0.53 8.35
C CYS A 613 54.39 -0.93 8.08
N ALA A 614 55.50 -1.18 7.38
CA ALA A 614 56.00 -2.52 7.08
C ALA A 614 56.73 -3.17 8.25
N GLN A 615 57.19 -2.38 9.24
CA GLN A 615 57.93 -2.90 10.38
C GLN A 615 57.02 -3.77 11.27
N ARG A 616 57.35 -5.06 11.42
CA ARG A 616 56.59 -6.01 12.25
C ARG A 616 57.11 -6.16 13.69
N GLN A 617 58.31 -5.66 13.96
CA GLN A 617 58.98 -5.74 15.26
C GLN A 617 59.75 -4.43 15.52
N GLY A 618 59.72 -3.91 16.75
CA GLY A 618 60.36 -2.65 17.11
C GLY A 618 59.36 -1.52 17.38
N PRO A 619 59.81 -0.25 17.39
CA PRO A 619 59.01 0.88 17.87
C PRO A 619 57.79 1.22 17.01
N PHE A 620 57.74 0.75 15.75
CA PHE A 620 56.61 0.99 14.83
C PHE A 620 55.78 -0.27 14.55
N ALA A 621 55.91 -1.34 15.34
CA ALA A 621 55.19 -2.60 15.11
C ALA A 621 53.64 -2.45 15.11
N ASP A 622 53.13 -1.52 15.91
CA ASP A 622 51.70 -1.21 16.02
C ASP A 622 51.27 -0.03 15.13
N PHE A 623 52.18 0.52 14.32
CA PHE A 623 51.89 1.65 13.44
C PHE A 623 51.37 1.14 12.09
N SER A 624 50.14 1.53 11.75
CA SER A 624 49.53 1.28 10.45
C SER A 624 48.62 2.43 10.08
N LEU A 625 48.59 2.80 8.81
CA LEU A 625 47.68 3.81 8.29
C LEU A 625 46.61 3.17 7.41
N ASN A 626 45.36 3.63 7.56
CA ASN A 626 44.28 3.34 6.62
C ASN A 626 44.37 4.27 5.38
N GLU A 627 43.55 4.02 4.35
CA GLU A 627 43.57 4.80 3.11
C GLU A 627 43.35 6.32 3.33
N GLU A 628 42.48 6.70 4.27
CA GLU A 628 42.22 8.11 4.55
C GLU A 628 43.39 8.79 5.28
N GLU A 629 44.08 8.07 6.17
CA GLU A 629 45.27 8.56 6.86
C GLU A 629 46.47 8.68 5.91
N TRP A 630 46.58 7.79 4.92
CA TRP A 630 47.53 7.90 3.81
C TRP A 630 47.27 9.15 2.97
N GLU A 631 46.01 9.47 2.69
CA GLU A 631 45.64 10.69 1.99
C GLU A 631 46.01 11.94 2.81
N ALA A 632 45.77 11.92 4.12
CA ALA A 632 46.11 13.02 5.02
C ALA A 632 47.63 13.31 5.05
N ILE A 633 48.47 12.28 5.19
CA ILE A 633 49.93 12.48 5.17
C ILE A 633 50.43 12.95 3.79
N HIS A 634 49.84 12.44 2.71
CA HIS A 634 50.18 12.87 1.34
C HIS A 634 49.89 14.36 1.14
N ILE A 635 48.67 14.80 1.43
CA ILE A 635 48.27 16.21 1.33
C ILE A 635 49.10 17.09 2.26
N ALA A 636 49.35 16.65 3.49
CA ALA A 636 50.16 17.40 4.45
C ALA A 636 51.60 17.58 3.96
N SER A 637 52.20 16.56 3.33
CA SER A 637 53.55 16.65 2.79
C SER A 637 53.68 17.63 1.62
N TRP A 638 52.63 17.81 0.81
CA TRP A 638 52.61 18.83 -0.24
C TRP A 638 52.41 20.26 0.29
N LEU A 639 51.70 20.41 1.42
CA LEU A 639 51.32 21.70 1.98
C LEU A 639 52.20 22.18 3.16
N HIS A 640 53.22 21.39 3.56
CA HIS A 640 54.07 21.68 4.72
C HIS A 640 54.66 23.10 4.68
N ASP A 641 55.05 23.54 3.49
CA ASP A 641 55.69 24.83 3.26
C ASP A 641 54.77 25.92 2.73
N CYS A 642 53.44 25.71 2.73
CA CYS A 642 52.52 26.64 2.09
C CYS A 642 52.56 28.07 2.67
N GLY A 643 52.98 28.22 3.93
CA GLY A 643 53.15 29.52 4.57
C GLY A 643 54.32 30.37 4.03
N LYS A 644 55.27 29.79 3.28
CA LYS A 644 56.38 30.53 2.64
C LYS A 644 55.89 31.57 1.64
N VAL A 645 54.64 31.47 1.17
CA VAL A 645 53.98 32.50 0.35
C VAL A 645 54.06 33.90 0.99
N THR A 646 54.08 33.99 2.32
CA THR A 646 54.13 35.26 3.07
C THR A 646 55.55 35.76 3.37
N THR A 647 56.58 34.95 3.13
CA THR A 647 57.98 35.30 3.37
C THR A 647 58.53 36.04 2.15
N PRO A 648 59.10 37.25 2.30
CA PRO A 648 59.68 37.98 1.17
C PRO A 648 60.92 37.30 0.59
N GLU A 649 61.07 37.34 -0.74
CA GLU A 649 62.22 36.75 -1.47
C GLU A 649 63.56 37.28 -0.94
N PHE A 650 63.68 38.58 -0.70
CA PHE A 650 64.93 39.17 -0.17
C PHE A 650 65.33 38.68 1.23
N VAL A 651 64.43 38.00 1.95
CA VAL A 651 64.74 37.36 3.24
C VAL A 651 65.09 35.89 3.04
N VAL A 652 64.35 35.18 2.19
CA VAL A 652 64.59 33.76 1.86
C VAL A 652 65.93 33.59 1.15
N ASP A 653 66.21 34.48 0.21
CA ASP A 653 67.36 34.41 -0.69
C ASP A 653 68.50 35.32 -0.25
N LYS A 654 68.58 35.74 1.02
CA LYS A 654 69.59 36.69 1.49
C LYS A 654 71.01 36.09 1.48
N ALA A 655 71.85 36.49 0.53
CA ALA A 655 73.24 36.04 0.32
C ALA A 655 74.25 36.68 1.27
N THR A 656 74.09 37.98 1.49
CA THR A 656 75.03 38.82 2.24
C THR A 656 74.29 39.58 3.35
N LYS A 657 75.02 40.03 4.38
CA LYS A 657 74.43 40.61 5.58
C LYS A 657 73.63 41.90 5.30
N LEU A 658 74.06 42.70 4.32
CA LEU A 658 73.43 43.97 3.94
C LEU A 658 72.41 43.86 2.80
N GLU A 659 72.23 42.65 2.25
CA GLU A 659 71.32 42.44 1.14
C GLU A 659 69.87 42.56 1.57
N THR A 660 69.12 43.30 0.75
CA THR A 660 67.67 43.41 0.80
C THR A 660 67.15 43.11 -0.61
N ILE A 661 66.34 43.98 -1.22
CA ILE A 661 66.00 43.86 -2.64
C ILE A 661 67.26 44.03 -3.52
N TYR A 662 68.25 44.77 -3.03
CA TYR A 662 69.60 44.86 -3.57
C TYR A 662 70.62 44.89 -2.43
N ASP A 663 71.89 44.66 -2.74
CA ASP A 663 72.98 44.74 -1.75
C ASP A 663 73.34 46.20 -1.43
N ARG A 664 73.06 46.61 -0.20
CA ARG A 664 73.31 47.97 0.29
C ARG A 664 74.80 48.28 0.52
N ILE A 665 75.69 47.29 0.33
CA ILE A 665 77.15 47.53 0.29
C ILE A 665 77.53 48.58 -0.76
N HIS A 666 76.74 48.74 -1.82
CA HIS A 666 76.97 49.76 -2.84
C HIS A 666 76.85 51.19 -2.29
N GLU A 667 75.93 51.45 -1.37
CA GLU A 667 75.80 52.76 -0.72
C GLU A 667 77.04 53.08 0.12
N ILE A 668 77.49 52.09 0.90
CA ILE A 668 78.71 52.19 1.69
C ILE A 668 79.91 52.43 0.75
N ARG A 669 80.03 51.66 -0.32
CA ARG A 669 81.07 51.84 -1.34
C ARG A 669 81.07 53.26 -1.92
N THR A 670 79.90 53.81 -2.23
CA THR A 670 79.77 55.19 -2.70
C THR A 670 80.26 56.19 -1.66
N ARG A 671 79.99 55.99 -0.36
CA ARG A 671 80.51 56.85 0.71
C ARG A 671 82.05 56.78 0.81
N PHE A 672 82.65 55.59 0.69
CA PHE A 672 84.11 55.44 0.59
C PHE A 672 84.68 56.15 -0.65
N GLU A 673 84.02 56.04 -1.79
CA GLU A 673 84.37 56.74 -3.03
C GLU A 673 84.24 58.27 -2.94
N VAL A 674 83.28 58.78 -2.16
CA VAL A 674 83.17 60.20 -1.81
C VAL A 674 84.33 60.61 -0.91
N LEU A 675 84.64 59.85 0.15
CA LEU A 675 85.80 60.13 1.01
C LEU A 675 87.13 60.16 0.23
N LYS A 676 87.30 59.27 -0.75
CA LYS A 676 88.45 59.29 -1.66
C LYS A 676 88.49 60.58 -2.49
N ARG A 677 87.35 61.03 -3.02
CA ARG A 677 87.24 62.29 -3.77
C ARG A 677 87.47 63.50 -2.88
N ASP A 678 86.93 63.52 -1.66
CA ASP A 678 87.12 64.61 -0.69
C ASP A 678 88.60 64.74 -0.32
N ALA A 679 89.29 63.63 -0.01
CA ALA A 679 90.73 63.64 0.24
C ALA A 679 91.53 64.17 -0.96
N TYR A 680 91.10 63.86 -2.18
CA TYR A 680 91.73 64.37 -3.40
C TYR A 680 91.43 65.85 -3.66
N ILE A 681 90.20 66.30 -3.41
CA ILE A 681 89.79 67.71 -3.52
C ILE A 681 90.51 68.54 -2.47
N GLU A 682 90.60 68.09 -1.21
CA GLU A 682 91.37 68.74 -0.15
C GLU A 682 92.85 68.92 -0.55
N ALA A 683 93.45 67.88 -1.13
CA ALA A 683 94.82 67.94 -1.63
C ALA A 683 94.99 68.86 -2.86
N LEU A 684 94.02 68.91 -3.78
CA LEU A 684 94.05 69.77 -4.98
C LEU A 684 93.77 71.25 -4.66
N CYS A 685 92.75 71.51 -3.82
CA CYS A 685 92.35 72.84 -3.38
C CYS A 685 93.46 73.54 -2.58
N ALA A 686 94.44 72.78 -2.07
CA ALA A 686 95.62 73.30 -1.42
C ALA A 686 96.59 74.11 -2.32
N ARG A 687 96.28 74.36 -3.62
CA ARG A 687 96.55 75.61 -4.41
C ARG A 687 97.07 75.49 -5.89
N LEU A 688 96.85 74.46 -6.72
CA LEU A 688 97.93 74.18 -7.71
C LEU A 688 97.66 74.18 -9.26
N PRO A 689 98.66 74.63 -10.07
CA PRO A 689 98.76 74.49 -11.54
C PRO A 689 99.22 73.08 -12.02
N GLU A 690 99.21 72.87 -13.35
CA GLU A 690 99.29 71.58 -14.07
C GLU A 690 100.31 70.52 -13.55
N SER A 691 101.55 70.91 -13.26
CA SER A 691 102.62 69.98 -12.81
C SER A 691 102.37 69.39 -11.43
N GLU A 692 101.51 70.01 -10.64
CA GLU A 692 101.28 69.69 -9.24
C GLU A 692 100.03 68.82 -9.04
N ARG A 693 99.17 68.70 -10.07
CA ARG A 693 98.07 67.73 -10.10
C ARG A 693 98.56 66.28 -9.97
N ILE A 694 99.75 65.98 -10.49
CA ILE A 694 100.38 64.65 -10.40
C ILE A 694 100.91 64.41 -8.98
N ALA A 695 101.56 65.40 -8.35
CA ALA A 695 102.05 65.31 -6.98
C ALA A 695 100.92 65.17 -5.94
N CYS A 696 99.78 65.85 -6.15
CA CYS A 696 98.59 65.68 -5.30
C CYS A 696 98.01 64.26 -5.35
N ARG A 697 98.04 63.61 -6.53
CA ARG A 697 97.61 62.21 -6.66
C ARG A 697 98.53 61.27 -5.87
N GLU A 698 99.83 61.52 -5.84
CA GLU A 698 100.79 60.74 -5.04
C GLU A 698 100.63 60.98 -3.53
N ALA A 699 100.35 62.21 -3.10
CA ALA A 699 100.16 62.55 -1.68
C ALA A 699 98.90 61.91 -1.05
N VAL A 700 97.86 61.67 -1.85
CA VAL A 700 96.59 61.08 -1.39
C VAL A 700 96.61 59.54 -1.50
N ALA A 701 97.56 58.96 -2.25
CA ALA A 701 97.67 57.52 -2.46
C ALA A 701 97.69 56.68 -1.15
N PRO A 702 98.41 57.08 -0.07
CA PRO A 702 98.36 56.34 1.20
C PRO A 702 96.96 56.34 1.84
N ARG A 703 96.25 57.47 1.77
CA ARG A 703 94.90 57.61 2.34
C ARG A 703 93.86 56.84 1.53
N TRP A 704 94.01 56.80 0.20
CA TRP A 704 93.20 55.93 -0.65
C TRP A 704 93.45 54.45 -0.37
N SER A 705 94.71 54.04 -0.19
CA SER A 705 95.05 52.66 0.16
C SER A 705 94.41 52.25 1.50
N GLU A 706 94.48 53.12 2.52
CA GLU A 706 93.84 52.88 3.81
C GLU A 706 92.31 52.73 3.67
N LEU A 707 91.65 53.60 2.89
CA LEU A 707 90.22 53.52 2.62
C LEU A 707 89.84 52.26 1.82
N ASP A 708 90.70 51.82 0.89
CA ASP A 708 90.50 50.60 0.10
C ASP A 708 90.63 49.35 0.98
N GLU A 709 91.60 49.31 1.90
CA GLU A 709 91.76 48.23 2.89
C GLU A 709 90.60 48.15 3.88
N GLU A 710 90.12 49.31 4.35
CA GLU A 710 88.95 49.37 5.23
C GLU A 710 87.67 48.93 4.51
N PHE A 711 87.46 49.38 3.27
CA PHE A 711 86.32 48.92 2.48
C PHE A 711 86.41 47.42 2.19
N ALA A 712 87.59 46.89 1.87
CA ALA A 712 87.80 45.46 1.66
C ALA A 712 87.42 44.65 2.92
N PHE A 713 87.76 45.13 4.11
CA PHE A 713 87.34 44.52 5.37
C PHE A 713 85.82 44.58 5.59
N VAL A 714 85.18 45.71 5.29
CA VAL A 714 83.71 45.84 5.37
C VAL A 714 83.03 44.90 4.36
N ALA A 715 83.58 44.76 3.15
CA ALA A 715 83.08 43.84 2.14
C ALA A 715 83.23 42.37 2.58
N GLU A 716 84.33 42.01 3.24
CA GLU A 716 84.52 40.68 3.84
C GLU A 716 83.45 40.40 4.92
N CYS A 717 83.21 41.37 5.81
CA CYS A 717 82.18 41.25 6.84
C CYS A 717 80.79 40.99 6.27
N ASN A 718 80.49 41.49 5.06
CA ASN A 718 79.20 41.32 4.41
C ASN A 718 78.92 39.87 3.95
N LEU A 719 79.93 39.05 3.70
CA LEU A 719 79.76 37.71 3.09
C LEU A 719 79.13 36.65 4.03
N GLY A 720 79.08 36.88 5.35
CA GLY A 720 78.35 36.02 6.30
C GLY A 720 78.90 34.60 6.54
N GLY A 721 80.07 34.27 5.99
CA GLY A 721 80.66 32.93 6.04
C GLY A 721 81.44 32.57 7.32
N GLU A 722 82.13 33.55 7.94
CA GLU A 722 83.00 33.32 9.12
C GLU A 722 82.37 33.82 10.42
N TRP A 723 82.84 33.27 11.55
CA TRP A 723 82.47 33.75 12.88
C TRP A 723 82.95 35.19 13.08
N MET A 724 82.04 36.07 13.51
CA MET A 724 82.35 37.47 13.80
C MET A 724 83.06 37.58 15.16
N ALA A 725 84.38 37.39 15.16
CA ALA A 725 85.19 37.48 16.38
C ALA A 725 85.16 38.89 17.00
N PRO A 726 85.28 39.02 18.34
CA PRO A 726 85.22 40.33 19.03
C PRO A 726 86.17 41.37 18.44
N GLU A 727 87.38 40.98 18.05
CA GLU A 727 88.40 41.86 17.48
C GLU A 727 87.98 42.42 16.11
N LYS A 728 87.28 41.60 15.31
CA LYS A 728 86.72 42.06 14.02
C LYS A 728 85.55 43.03 14.24
N ILE A 729 84.76 42.88 15.31
CA ILE A 729 83.68 43.83 15.68
C ILE A 729 84.30 45.17 16.11
N GLU A 730 85.34 45.17 16.93
CA GLU A 730 86.04 46.40 17.33
C GLU A 730 86.62 47.15 16.13
N ARG A 731 87.23 46.42 15.17
CA ARG A 731 87.70 47.03 13.91
C ARG A 731 86.56 47.61 13.07
N LEU A 732 85.43 46.92 12.98
CA LEU A 732 84.24 47.41 12.29
C LEU A 732 83.70 48.68 12.95
N ASP A 733 83.67 48.73 14.28
CA ASP A 733 83.22 49.90 15.05
C ASP A 733 84.14 51.11 14.84
N ALA A 734 85.46 50.89 14.76
CA ALA A 734 86.42 51.93 14.42
C ALA A 734 86.17 52.52 13.02
N ILE A 735 85.94 51.66 12.01
CA ILE A 735 85.61 52.10 10.64
C ILE A 735 84.26 52.80 10.59
N ALA A 736 83.24 52.27 11.31
CA ALA A 736 81.91 52.85 11.40
C ALA A 736 81.94 54.29 11.93
N SER A 737 82.82 54.57 12.90
CA SER A 737 82.96 55.88 13.54
C SER A 737 83.54 56.98 12.64
N ARG A 738 84.13 56.62 11.49
CA ARG A 738 84.55 57.62 10.49
C ARG A 738 83.37 58.45 10.05
N THR A 739 83.62 59.69 9.65
CA THR A 739 82.55 60.60 9.25
C THR A 739 82.68 61.04 7.80
N TRP A 740 81.55 61.25 7.14
CA TRP A 740 81.46 61.84 5.80
C TRP A 740 80.45 62.98 5.78
N LEU A 741 80.59 63.90 4.82
CA LEU A 741 79.74 65.08 4.71
C LEU A 741 78.56 64.82 3.76
N ARG A 742 77.34 64.87 4.30
CA ARG A 742 76.11 64.84 3.49
C ARG A 742 75.60 66.25 3.23
N THR A 743 75.50 66.61 1.96
CA THR A 743 75.05 67.94 1.50
C THR A 743 73.62 67.93 0.96
N LEU A 744 73.04 66.76 0.70
CA LEU A 744 71.71 66.58 0.15
C LEU A 744 70.73 66.06 1.20
N ASP A 745 69.48 66.52 1.13
CA ASP A 745 68.39 66.04 1.98
C ASP A 745 68.03 64.60 1.61
N ASP A 746 68.11 63.69 2.59
CA ASP A 746 67.83 62.26 2.45
C ASP A 746 66.33 61.96 2.48
N ARG A 747 65.48 62.97 2.67
CA ARG A 747 64.01 62.87 2.62
C ARG A 747 63.42 63.20 1.25
N LEU A 748 64.23 63.69 0.31
CA LEU A 748 63.76 64.03 -1.04
C LEU A 748 63.84 62.80 -1.97
N GLY A 749 62.76 62.53 -2.70
CA GLY A 749 62.71 61.44 -3.69
C GLY A 749 62.40 60.05 -3.14
N ILE A 750 62.18 59.90 -1.83
CA ILE A 750 61.81 58.64 -1.17
C ILE A 750 60.28 58.43 -1.11
N SER A 751 59.86 57.20 -0.80
CA SER A 751 58.43 56.84 -0.74
C SER A 751 57.70 57.47 0.45
N ARG A 752 56.36 57.54 0.38
CA ARG A 752 55.53 58.00 1.51
C ARG A 752 55.67 57.12 2.76
N GLU A 753 55.93 55.82 2.58
CA GLU A 753 56.13 54.89 3.69
C GLU A 753 57.48 55.11 4.35
N GLU A 754 58.53 55.34 3.57
CA GLU A 754 59.86 55.65 4.06
C GLU A 754 59.90 57.02 4.77
N LEU A 755 59.21 58.03 4.24
CA LEU A 755 59.02 59.33 4.92
C LEU A 755 58.38 59.20 6.30
N LYS A 756 57.47 58.23 6.50
CA LYS A 756 56.86 58.00 7.83
C LYS A 756 57.90 57.57 8.87
N LEU A 757 58.95 56.85 8.46
CA LEU A 757 60.02 56.40 9.34
C LEU A 757 60.87 57.57 9.85
N HIS A 758 60.90 58.68 9.12
CA HIS A 758 61.60 59.92 9.51
C HIS A 758 60.74 60.90 10.32
N GLN A 759 59.46 60.60 10.59
CA GLN A 759 58.55 61.54 11.28
C GLN A 759 58.95 61.82 12.74
N SER A 760 59.63 60.87 13.38
CA SER A 760 60.13 61.00 14.74
C SER A 760 61.45 61.76 14.85
N GLU A 761 62.07 62.11 13.71
CA GLU A 761 63.37 62.78 13.65
C GLU A 761 63.23 64.23 13.16
N PRO A 762 63.86 65.21 13.83
CA PRO A 762 63.96 66.56 13.29
C PRO A 762 64.77 66.53 11.98
N ALA A 763 64.40 67.37 11.00
CA ALA A 763 65.16 67.48 9.77
C ALA A 763 66.57 68.02 10.06
N SER A 764 67.60 67.35 9.52
CA SER A 764 68.99 67.77 9.68
C SER A 764 69.25 69.10 8.97
N THR A 765 69.99 70.01 9.61
CA THR A 765 70.50 71.21 8.93
C THR A 765 71.64 70.84 8.00
N LEU A 766 71.48 71.10 6.70
CA LEU A 766 72.48 70.76 5.68
C LEU A 766 73.49 71.89 5.45
N PRO A 767 74.76 71.58 5.15
CA PRO A 767 75.34 70.24 5.12
C PRO A 767 75.53 69.67 6.54
N CYS A 768 75.42 68.35 6.70
CA CYS A 768 75.55 67.67 7.99
C CYS A 768 76.61 66.56 7.93
N VAL A 769 77.25 66.29 9.08
CA VAL A 769 78.28 65.25 9.22
C VAL A 769 77.63 63.99 9.76
N GLU A 770 77.82 62.86 9.07
CA GLU A 770 77.27 61.55 9.45
C GLU A 770 78.38 60.52 9.62
N GLN A 771 78.13 59.49 10.44
CA GLN A 771 78.99 58.32 10.51
C GLN A 771 78.99 57.55 9.17
N LEU A 772 80.10 56.87 8.88
CA LEU A 772 80.33 56.16 7.62
C LEU A 772 79.42 54.95 7.50
N LEU A 773 79.28 54.20 8.61
CA LEU A 773 78.28 53.17 8.81
C LEU A 773 77.32 53.63 9.92
N ALA A 774 76.01 53.58 9.67
CA ALA A 774 75.04 54.11 10.62
C ALA A 774 73.88 53.13 10.90
N ASP A 775 73.56 53.00 12.18
CA ASP A 775 72.33 52.35 12.66
C ASP A 775 71.28 53.43 12.97
N LYS A 776 70.67 54.00 11.92
CA LYS A 776 69.68 55.08 12.03
C LYS A 776 68.33 54.57 12.58
N PRO A 777 67.56 55.37 13.33
CA PRO A 777 66.20 55.00 13.72
C PRO A 777 65.29 54.68 12.52
N SER A 778 65.48 55.36 11.38
CA SER A 778 64.78 55.04 10.12
C SER A 778 65.06 53.63 9.57
N HIS A 779 66.16 52.98 10.00
CA HIS A 779 66.45 51.60 9.66
C HIS A 779 65.60 50.58 10.44
N LEU A 780 64.90 51.00 11.49
CA LEU A 780 64.05 50.14 12.30
C LEU A 780 62.61 50.17 11.76
N ILE A 781 62.19 49.08 11.13
CA ILE A 781 60.84 48.96 10.60
C ILE A 781 59.90 48.45 11.72
N PRO A 782 58.88 49.22 12.12
CA PRO A 782 58.00 48.82 13.22
C PRO A 782 57.15 47.60 12.84
N ARG A 783 57.00 46.65 13.77
CA ARG A 783 56.10 45.50 13.58
C ARG A 783 54.64 45.91 13.80
N PRO A 784 53.72 45.63 12.85
CA PRO A 784 52.29 45.85 13.01
C PRO A 784 51.73 45.18 14.26
N GLN A 785 50.68 45.76 14.85
CA GLN A 785 50.07 45.22 16.08
C GLN A 785 49.44 43.84 15.86
N GLN A 786 48.88 43.59 14.67
CA GLN A 786 48.25 42.31 14.27
C GLN A 786 49.23 41.13 14.16
N ASP A 787 50.54 41.39 14.05
CA ASP A 787 51.58 40.37 13.91
C ASP A 787 52.22 40.03 15.27
N ARG A 788 51.60 40.47 16.38
CA ARG A 788 52.05 40.17 17.75
C ARG A 788 51.15 39.09 18.35
N PHE A 789 51.77 38.13 19.03
CA PHE A 789 51.06 37.09 19.76
C PHE A 789 51.02 37.42 21.24
N ASP A 790 49.84 37.27 21.83
CA ASP A 790 49.65 37.27 23.28
C ASP A 790 49.83 35.84 23.84
N ASP A 791 50.11 35.73 25.13
CA ASP A 791 50.36 34.45 25.84
C ASP A 791 49.16 33.46 25.77
N GLY A 792 47.97 33.94 25.39
CA GLY A 792 46.73 33.16 25.23
C GLY A 792 46.25 32.98 23.79
N ASN A 793 47.13 33.07 22.79
CA ASN A 793 46.73 32.92 21.39
C ASN A 793 46.05 31.54 21.12
N PRO A 794 44.99 31.48 20.29
CA PRO A 794 44.17 30.28 20.12
C PRO A 794 44.91 29.11 19.46
N TRP A 795 46.06 29.36 18.85
CA TRP A 795 46.88 28.36 18.15
C TRP A 795 47.95 27.70 19.02
N GLY A 796 48.18 28.21 20.24
CA GLY A 796 49.19 27.70 21.18
C GLY A 796 50.64 28.00 20.79
N PHE A 797 50.90 29.03 19.99
CA PHE A 797 52.26 29.41 19.58
C PHE A 797 53.04 30.02 20.76
N LYS A 798 54.31 29.60 20.93
CA LYS A 798 55.22 30.03 22.01
C LYS A 798 56.49 30.71 21.51
N VAL A 799 56.50 31.14 20.25
CA VAL A 799 57.66 31.79 19.63
C VAL A 799 57.89 33.19 20.20
N LYS A 800 59.16 33.54 20.44
CA LYS A 800 59.54 34.91 20.82
C LYS A 800 59.46 35.82 19.60
N VAL A 801 58.52 36.76 19.60
CA VAL A 801 58.34 37.73 18.50
C VAL A 801 59.27 38.94 18.68
N PRO A 802 60.15 39.25 17.70
CA PRO A 802 60.98 40.45 17.75
C PRO A 802 60.15 41.74 17.72
N LYS A 803 60.64 42.77 18.42
CA LYS A 803 59.96 44.08 18.53
C LYS A 803 59.75 44.75 17.17
N HIS A 804 60.74 44.65 16.29
CA HIS A 804 60.72 45.24 14.95
C HIS A 804 60.39 44.17 13.90
N LEU A 805 59.87 44.61 12.76
CA LEU A 805 59.64 43.73 11.61
C LEU A 805 60.96 43.44 10.89
N TYR A 806 61.78 44.48 10.70
CA TYR A 806 63.13 44.40 10.15
C TYR A 806 64.03 45.42 10.85
N ASN A 807 65.30 45.08 11.04
CA ASN A 807 66.34 46.00 11.47
C ASN A 807 67.40 46.12 10.37
N ARG A 808 67.39 47.24 9.64
CA ARG A 808 68.27 47.52 8.51
C ARG A 808 69.53 48.30 8.89
N GLY A 809 69.90 48.32 10.17
CA GLY A 809 71.13 48.99 10.64
C GLY A 809 72.35 48.44 9.94
N GLU A 810 73.19 49.31 9.35
CA GLU A 810 74.35 48.88 8.54
C GLU A 810 75.38 48.17 9.42
N ARG A 811 75.72 48.76 10.56
CA ARG A 811 76.63 48.15 11.53
C ARG A 811 75.95 46.92 12.12
N TYR A 812 74.71 47.03 12.59
CA TYR A 812 73.96 45.90 13.18
C TYR A 812 73.97 44.65 12.28
N ASN A 813 73.71 44.82 10.99
CA ASN A 813 73.73 43.73 10.02
C ASN A 813 75.15 43.19 9.81
N LEU A 814 76.16 44.04 9.62
CA LEU A 814 77.55 43.59 9.42
C LEU A 814 78.12 42.82 10.64
N ALA A 815 77.64 43.15 11.85
CA ALA A 815 78.07 42.53 13.10
C ALA A 815 77.41 41.17 13.43
N ILE A 816 76.51 40.64 12.57
CA ILE A 816 75.88 39.32 12.79
C ILE A 816 76.96 38.23 12.99
N GLY A 817 76.85 37.49 14.09
CA GLY A 817 77.86 36.51 14.52
C GLY A 817 78.00 35.28 13.63
N ARG A 818 76.88 34.76 13.08
CA ARG A 818 76.85 33.58 12.22
C ARG A 818 75.75 33.68 11.17
N GLY A 819 76.12 33.47 9.91
CA GLY A 819 75.21 33.57 8.76
C GLY A 819 74.91 35.03 8.40
N THR A 820 73.82 35.22 7.65
CA THR A 820 73.47 36.49 6.99
C THR A 820 72.22 37.16 7.56
N LEU A 821 71.45 36.42 8.37
CA LEU A 821 70.13 36.83 8.86
C LEU A 821 70.19 37.42 10.27
N THR A 822 69.52 38.57 10.43
CA THR A 822 69.21 39.19 11.74
C THR A 822 68.20 38.38 12.56
N GLU A 823 67.98 38.72 13.84
CA GLU A 823 66.93 38.08 14.67
C GLU A 823 65.54 38.27 14.04
N GLU A 824 65.27 39.47 13.52
CA GLU A 824 64.03 39.84 12.84
C GLU A 824 63.80 39.02 11.56
N GLU A 825 64.82 38.90 10.71
CA GLU A 825 64.75 38.14 9.45
C GLU A 825 64.64 36.63 9.73
N ARG A 826 65.37 36.12 10.73
CA ARG A 826 65.26 34.71 11.13
C ARG A 826 63.87 34.38 11.64
N TYR A 827 63.28 35.25 12.47
CA TYR A 827 61.89 35.10 12.86
C TYR A 827 60.97 35.11 11.64
N LYS A 828 61.20 36.01 10.67
CA LYS A 828 60.39 36.10 9.46
C LYS A 828 60.48 34.84 8.59
N ILE A 829 61.63 34.17 8.55
CA ILE A 829 61.74 32.83 7.95
C ILE A 829 60.90 31.85 8.75
N ASN A 830 61.14 31.70 10.06
CA ASN A 830 60.44 30.71 10.90
C ASN A 830 58.91 30.91 10.95
N GLU A 831 58.44 32.15 10.73
CA GLU A 831 57.03 32.50 10.68
C GLU A 831 56.26 31.73 9.58
N HIS A 832 56.93 31.19 8.55
CA HIS A 832 56.24 30.38 7.53
C HIS A 832 55.45 29.22 8.13
N ILE A 833 55.92 28.57 9.19
CA ILE A 833 55.18 27.47 9.84
C ILE A 833 53.95 27.95 10.59
N ILE A 834 54.04 29.13 11.20
CA ILE A 834 52.90 29.80 11.81
C ILE A 834 51.84 30.07 10.74
N GLN A 835 52.26 30.52 9.57
CA GLN A 835 51.37 30.79 8.44
C GLN A 835 50.82 29.50 7.83
N THR A 836 51.62 28.44 7.69
CA THR A 836 51.15 27.10 7.27
C THR A 836 50.02 26.64 8.19
N ILE A 837 50.23 26.61 9.50
CA ILE A 837 49.20 26.17 10.47
C ILE A 837 47.96 27.05 10.37
N ARG A 838 48.12 28.38 10.36
CA ARG A 838 46.98 29.30 10.23
C ARG A 838 46.22 29.07 8.93
N MET A 839 46.89 29.00 7.79
CA MET A 839 46.24 28.81 6.50
C MET A 839 45.49 27.48 6.45
N LEU A 840 46.11 26.39 6.89
CA LEU A 840 45.52 25.06 6.85
C LEU A 840 44.38 24.88 7.86
N GLU A 841 44.45 25.47 9.05
CA GLU A 841 43.34 25.42 10.03
C GLU A 841 42.10 26.24 9.58
N HIS A 842 42.24 27.15 8.62
CA HIS A 842 41.09 27.87 8.03
C HIS A 842 40.43 27.08 6.88
N LEU A 843 41.09 26.04 6.35
CA LEU A 843 40.51 25.22 5.30
C LEU A 843 39.42 24.29 5.87
N PRO A 844 38.27 24.14 5.20
CA PRO A 844 37.18 23.29 5.66
C PRO A 844 37.45 21.81 5.37
N PHE A 845 38.52 21.26 5.95
CA PHE A 845 38.90 19.87 5.72
C PHE A 845 37.79 18.89 6.15
N PRO A 846 37.52 17.84 5.34
CA PRO A 846 36.68 16.72 5.77
C PRO A 846 37.28 16.04 7.00
N ARG A 847 36.47 15.25 7.72
CA ARG A 847 36.85 14.70 9.04
C ARG A 847 38.18 13.93 9.02
N HIS A 848 38.44 13.17 7.97
CA HIS A 848 39.65 12.36 7.84
C HIS A 848 40.92 13.18 7.52
N LEU A 849 40.79 14.39 6.97
CA LEU A 849 41.93 15.30 6.69
C LEU A 849 42.21 16.30 7.82
N ARG A 850 41.56 16.18 8.98
CA ARG A 850 41.73 17.14 10.09
C ARG A 850 43.13 17.15 10.71
N SER A 851 43.91 16.09 10.51
CA SER A 851 45.29 15.99 10.96
C SER A 851 46.28 16.76 10.07
N VAL A 852 45.88 17.15 8.84
CA VAL A 852 46.76 17.83 7.88
C VAL A 852 47.49 19.04 8.47
N PRO A 853 46.86 19.98 9.20
CA PRO A 853 47.57 21.12 9.78
C PRO A 853 48.63 20.75 10.84
N GLU A 854 48.41 19.68 11.60
CA GLU A 854 49.39 19.19 12.59
C GLU A 854 50.58 18.53 11.90
N ILE A 855 50.31 17.66 10.94
CA ILE A 855 51.35 16.93 10.20
C ILE A 855 52.20 17.93 9.41
N ALA A 856 51.56 18.81 8.64
CA ALA A 856 52.20 19.84 7.83
C ALA A 856 52.89 20.92 8.68
N GLY A 857 52.32 21.33 9.82
CA GLY A 857 52.88 22.37 10.68
C GLY A 857 53.90 21.89 11.72
N GLY A 858 54.02 20.57 11.92
CA GLY A 858 54.84 19.98 12.98
C GLY A 858 56.29 19.70 12.59
N HIS A 859 56.68 19.83 11.32
CA HIS A 859 58.01 19.37 10.85
C HIS A 859 59.21 20.22 11.35
N HIS A 860 58.97 21.37 12.00
CA HIS A 860 60.00 22.17 12.70
C HIS A 860 59.99 22.03 14.22
N GLU A 861 59.10 21.18 14.76
CA GLU A 861 59.14 20.81 16.15
C GLU A 861 60.31 19.84 16.41
N ARG A 862 60.84 19.87 17.64
CA ARG A 862 62.03 19.07 18.03
C ARG A 862 61.66 18.09 19.12
N MET A 863 62.34 16.95 19.17
CA MET A 863 62.09 15.94 20.20
C MET A 863 62.27 16.48 21.64
N ASP A 864 63.17 17.46 21.82
CA ASP A 864 63.45 18.12 23.10
C ASP A 864 62.56 19.34 23.43
N GLY A 865 61.56 19.67 22.60
CA GLY A 865 60.68 20.81 22.82
C GLY A 865 61.32 22.18 22.54
N LYS A 866 62.56 22.23 22.01
CA LYS A 866 63.19 23.50 21.59
C LYS A 866 62.82 23.92 20.16
N GLY A 867 61.91 23.19 19.52
CA GLY A 867 61.39 23.48 18.19
C GLY A 867 60.39 24.63 18.17
N TYR A 868 59.71 24.81 17.03
CA TYR A 868 58.71 25.85 16.85
C TYR A 868 57.59 25.36 15.92
N PRO A 869 56.36 25.96 15.99
CA PRO A 869 55.99 27.15 16.75
C PRO A 869 55.34 26.90 18.11
N ARG A 870 54.96 25.67 18.45
CA ARG A 870 54.26 25.28 19.69
C ARG A 870 55.20 24.73 20.78
N GLN A 871 56.44 24.39 20.42
CA GLN A 871 57.45 23.81 21.32
C GLN A 871 56.94 22.49 21.92
N LEU A 872 56.58 21.56 21.04
CA LEU A 872 56.05 20.25 21.40
C LEU A 872 57.20 19.29 21.75
N LEU A 873 56.99 18.44 22.76
CA LEU A 873 57.88 17.30 23.03
C LEU A 873 57.60 16.16 22.03
N GLY A 874 58.57 15.28 21.84
CA GLY A 874 58.46 14.11 20.94
C GLY A 874 57.17 13.30 21.09
N GLU A 875 56.74 13.06 22.34
CA GLU A 875 55.53 12.28 22.66
C GLU A 875 54.22 13.01 22.31
N GLN A 876 54.26 14.33 22.10
CA GLN A 876 53.12 15.16 21.73
C GLN A 876 52.93 15.27 20.21
N MET A 877 53.88 14.75 19.42
CA MET A 877 53.87 14.78 17.96
C MET A 877 53.42 13.45 17.37
N SER A 878 52.60 13.53 16.32
CA SER A 878 52.24 12.35 15.55
C SER A 878 53.48 11.72 14.89
N ILE A 879 53.46 10.41 14.62
CA ILE A 879 54.51 9.75 13.85
C ILE A 879 54.63 10.41 12.46
N PRO A 880 53.54 10.70 11.72
CA PRO A 880 53.61 11.44 10.46
C PRO A 880 54.33 12.79 10.54
N ALA A 881 54.10 13.60 11.59
CA ALA A 881 54.81 14.88 11.77
C ALA A 881 56.33 14.68 11.94
N ARG A 882 56.73 13.65 12.72
CA ARG A 882 58.15 13.30 12.92
C ARG A 882 58.81 12.73 11.68
N ILE A 883 58.07 11.95 10.87
CA ILE A 883 58.53 11.47 9.56
C ILE A 883 58.81 12.65 8.63
N MET A 884 57.90 13.62 8.58
CA MET A 884 58.03 14.79 7.73
C MET A 884 59.27 15.62 8.09
N ALA A 885 59.56 15.81 9.38
CA ALA A 885 60.78 16.50 9.83
C ALA A 885 62.06 15.85 9.28
N ILE A 886 62.13 14.51 9.26
CA ILE A 886 63.29 13.78 8.72
C ILE A 886 63.37 13.93 7.20
N ALA A 887 62.22 13.81 6.51
CA ALA A 887 62.14 13.95 5.06
C ALA A 887 62.58 15.35 4.60
N ASP A 888 62.03 16.40 5.23
CA ASP A 888 62.36 17.79 4.94
C ASP A 888 63.85 18.09 5.18
N ILE A 889 64.40 17.70 6.35
CA ILE A 889 65.81 17.95 6.67
C ILE A 889 66.75 17.26 5.68
N PHE A 890 66.49 16.00 5.34
CA PHE A 890 67.37 15.26 4.42
C PHE A 890 67.33 15.84 3.00
N GLU A 891 66.12 16.16 2.52
CA GLU A 891 65.93 16.85 1.23
C GLU A 891 66.71 18.18 1.24
N ALA A 892 66.50 19.01 2.26
CA ALA A 892 67.08 20.33 2.37
C ALA A 892 68.62 20.33 2.44
N LEU A 893 69.24 19.29 3.03
CA LEU A 893 70.70 19.13 3.09
C LEU A 893 71.31 18.66 1.76
N THR A 894 70.57 17.86 1.00
CA THR A 894 71.03 17.24 -0.26
C THR A 894 70.67 18.05 -1.51
N ALA A 895 69.78 19.03 -1.40
CA ALA A 895 69.40 19.95 -2.47
C ALA A 895 70.61 20.72 -3.06
N SER A 896 70.82 20.60 -4.37
CA SER A 896 71.96 21.19 -5.12
C SER A 896 71.67 22.57 -5.71
N ASP A 897 70.41 23.02 -5.65
CA ASP A 897 69.84 24.21 -6.26
C ASP A 897 69.94 25.47 -5.39
N ARG A 898 70.59 25.42 -4.23
CA ARG A 898 70.80 26.62 -3.37
C ARG A 898 71.97 27.49 -3.90
N PRO A 899 71.78 28.82 -4.05
CA PRO A 899 72.73 29.72 -4.72
C PRO A 899 73.99 29.99 -3.89
N TYR A 900 73.92 29.75 -2.58
CA TYR A 900 74.98 30.12 -1.63
C TYR A 900 75.85 28.94 -1.18
N LYS A 901 75.47 27.69 -1.52
CA LYS A 901 76.22 26.47 -1.13
C LYS A 901 75.96 25.34 -2.13
N SER A 902 77.03 24.64 -2.53
CA SER A 902 76.90 23.35 -3.21
C SER A 902 76.18 22.35 -2.31
N GLY A 903 75.27 21.55 -2.90
CA GLY A 903 74.56 20.48 -2.21
C GLY A 903 75.54 19.53 -1.51
N LYS A 904 75.20 19.07 -0.30
CA LYS A 904 76.07 18.17 0.46
C LYS A 904 76.07 16.78 -0.14
N THR A 905 77.13 16.03 0.11
CA THR A 905 77.12 14.59 -0.19
C THR A 905 76.19 13.85 0.77
N VAL A 906 75.79 12.63 0.40
CA VAL A 906 74.89 11.82 1.21
C VAL A 906 75.52 11.51 2.58
N SER A 907 76.80 11.12 2.63
CA SER A 907 77.49 10.83 3.89
C SER A 907 77.53 12.04 4.83
N GLN A 908 77.79 13.24 4.29
CA GLN A 908 77.80 14.48 5.05
C GLN A 908 76.42 14.82 5.62
N SER A 909 75.36 14.61 4.81
CA SER A 909 73.99 14.87 5.22
C SER A 909 73.55 13.94 6.34
N LEU A 910 73.82 12.65 6.22
CA LEU A 910 73.53 11.65 7.26
C LEU A 910 74.34 11.87 8.53
N ALA A 911 75.61 12.30 8.42
CA ALA A 911 76.43 12.65 9.59
C ALA A 911 75.89 13.89 10.35
N ILE A 912 75.37 14.89 9.62
CA ILE A 912 74.69 16.04 10.23
C ILE A 912 73.43 15.57 10.95
N MET A 913 72.61 14.73 10.31
CA MET A 913 71.40 14.19 10.92
C MET A 913 71.69 13.30 12.13
N GLN A 914 72.79 12.53 12.13
CA GLN A 914 73.23 11.79 13.31
C GLN A 914 73.55 12.73 14.49
N ASN A 915 74.23 13.86 14.23
CA ASN A 915 74.45 14.87 15.28
C ASN A 915 73.12 15.50 15.73
N MET A 916 72.17 15.70 14.83
CA MET A 916 70.82 16.16 15.16
C MET A 916 70.06 15.16 16.07
N VAL A 917 70.26 13.85 15.89
CA VAL A 917 69.74 12.83 16.82
C VAL A 917 70.36 13.00 18.22
N ARG A 918 71.70 13.16 18.31
CA ARG A 918 72.40 13.39 19.59
C ARG A 918 71.94 14.67 20.30
N GLU A 919 71.59 15.69 19.53
CA GLU A 919 71.04 16.96 20.02
C GLU A 919 69.52 16.91 20.28
N GLN A 920 68.88 15.73 20.16
CA GLN A 920 67.44 15.52 20.33
C GLN A 920 66.58 16.44 19.42
N HIS A 921 67.07 16.70 18.21
CA HIS A 921 66.36 17.48 17.20
C HIS A 921 65.34 16.60 16.47
N ILE A 922 65.74 15.41 15.99
CA ILE A 922 64.92 14.47 15.21
C ILE A 922 64.74 13.14 15.94
N ASP A 923 63.72 12.37 15.57
CA ASP A 923 63.39 11.10 16.22
C ASP A 923 64.47 10.01 15.95
N PRO A 924 65.11 9.45 16.98
CA PRO A 924 66.17 8.45 16.83
C PRO A 924 65.68 7.15 16.18
N ALA A 925 64.46 6.72 16.47
CA ALA A 925 63.91 5.47 15.95
C ALA A 925 63.56 5.59 14.46
N LEU A 926 62.99 6.73 14.05
CA LEU A 926 62.73 6.99 12.63
C LEU A 926 64.02 7.23 11.84
N PHE A 927 65.04 7.88 12.41
CA PHE A 927 66.34 8.02 11.75
C PHE A 927 67.02 6.66 11.56
N ALA A 928 66.99 5.79 12.59
CA ALA A 928 67.51 4.43 12.48
C ALA A 928 66.78 3.62 11.40
N LEU A 929 65.45 3.76 11.31
CA LEU A 929 64.64 3.15 10.25
C LEU A 929 65.02 3.70 8.88
N PHE A 930 65.18 5.02 8.74
CA PHE A 930 65.58 5.69 7.50
C PHE A 930 66.93 5.20 6.97
N VAL A 931 67.92 4.99 7.85
CA VAL A 931 69.24 4.48 7.48
C VAL A 931 69.20 2.99 7.13
N SER A 932 68.59 2.17 8.00
CA SER A 932 68.60 0.69 7.87
C SER A 932 67.73 0.16 6.72
N SER A 933 66.65 0.85 6.39
CA SER A 933 65.79 0.51 5.23
C SER A 933 66.42 0.86 3.88
N GLY A 934 67.45 1.70 3.86
CA GLY A 934 68.11 2.13 2.63
C GLY A 934 67.34 3.18 1.83
N ILE A 935 66.32 3.83 2.41
CA ILE A 935 65.51 4.86 1.75
C ILE A 935 66.38 5.99 1.19
N TRP A 936 67.36 6.46 1.97
CA TRP A 936 68.31 7.50 1.54
C TRP A 936 69.01 7.16 0.22
N ARG A 937 69.30 5.87 -0.01
CA ARG A 937 69.99 5.38 -1.21
C ARG A 937 69.05 5.32 -2.40
N ASP A 938 67.83 4.86 -2.20
CA ASP A 938 66.84 4.76 -3.26
C ASP A 938 66.36 6.14 -3.71
N TYR A 939 66.24 7.08 -2.76
CA TYR A 939 66.06 8.50 -3.06
C TYR A 939 67.26 9.09 -3.81
N ALA A 940 68.48 8.88 -3.32
CA ALA A 940 69.69 9.45 -3.94
C ALA A 940 69.85 9.02 -5.40
N LYS A 941 69.58 7.75 -5.72
CA LYS A 941 69.62 7.23 -7.11
C LYS A 941 68.60 7.88 -8.04
N ARG A 942 67.46 8.32 -7.51
CA ARG A 942 66.36 8.91 -8.29
C ARG A 942 66.55 10.42 -8.49
N PHE A 943 67.04 11.12 -7.47
CA PHE A 943 66.93 12.59 -7.41
C PHE A 943 68.25 13.34 -7.24
N LEU A 944 69.36 12.69 -6.86
CA LEU A 944 70.65 13.36 -6.64
C LEU A 944 71.61 13.17 -7.82
N THR A 945 72.55 14.11 -7.94
CA THR A 945 73.62 14.03 -8.96
C THR A 945 74.66 12.98 -8.58
N PRO A 946 75.28 12.26 -9.54
CA PRO A 946 76.28 11.22 -9.25
C PRO A 946 77.42 11.69 -8.33
N GLU A 947 77.79 12.96 -8.40
CA GLU A 947 78.84 13.58 -7.60
C GLU A 947 78.50 13.69 -6.10
N GLN A 948 77.22 13.62 -5.75
CA GLN A 948 76.75 13.65 -4.36
C GLN A 948 76.65 12.26 -3.72
N LEU A 949 76.72 11.18 -4.52
CA LEU A 949 76.67 9.80 -4.05
C LEU A 949 78.08 9.32 -3.64
N ASP A 950 78.38 9.41 -2.35
CA ASP A 950 79.59 8.87 -1.72
C ASP A 950 79.30 7.61 -0.87
N GLU A 951 80.37 6.90 -0.45
CA GLU A 951 80.23 5.72 0.40
C GLU A 951 79.71 6.10 1.80
N VAL A 952 78.71 5.35 2.29
CA VAL A 952 78.08 5.56 3.59
C VAL A 952 78.28 4.33 4.46
N ASP A 953 78.94 4.49 5.60
CA ASP A 953 79.06 3.47 6.63
C ASP A 953 77.84 3.49 7.56
N GLN A 954 76.94 2.52 7.39
CA GLN A 954 75.71 2.43 8.16
C GLN A 954 75.95 2.00 9.62
N GLU A 955 76.99 1.21 9.90
CA GLU A 955 77.28 0.72 11.24
C GLU A 955 77.71 1.88 12.14
N ILE A 956 78.54 2.78 11.63
CA ILE A 956 78.93 4.02 12.34
C ILE A 956 77.72 4.93 12.59
N LEU A 957 76.79 5.01 11.63
CA LEU A 957 75.59 5.86 11.77
C LEU A 957 74.63 5.34 12.84
N LEU A 958 74.51 4.01 12.99
CA LEU A 958 73.57 3.34 13.90
C LEU A 958 74.18 3.03 15.29
N ALA A 959 75.49 3.15 15.48
CA ALA A 959 76.17 2.85 16.75
C ALA A 959 76.05 3.93 17.85
N SER A 960 75.21 4.97 17.66
CA SER A 960 75.10 6.15 18.55
C SER A 960 73.83 6.17 19.39
#